data_AF-A0A9P5YUT9-F1
#
_entry.id   AF-A0A9P5YUT9-F1
#
_cell.length_a   1.000
_cell.length_b   1.000
_cell.length_c   1.000
_cell.angle_alpha   90.00
_cell.angle_beta   90.00
_cell.angle_gamma   90.00
#
_symmetry.space_group_name_H-M   'P 1'
#
loop_
_entity.id
_entity.type
_entity.pdbx_description
1 polymer ?
#
loop_
_entity_poly.entity_id
_entity_poly.type
_entity_poly.pdbx_seq_one_letter_code
_entity_poly.pdbx_strand_id
1 'polypeptide(L)'
;MDSPDLCKRPLKRQKMDYSDLKSIPFDILLVSLPNLLAHPPTHRYHTRSLFLTLFALRKCLSLPNLDADVECRAWTELAEVGFRIGLQEPGLESEVGKAITKALMIANKHPTLRNYKPQLTNLSARLASYQSNHKLAQNTLKKVLTNFIISSDPPHVTYTAHLAYITSLSSISADDDSPPYSPSSASLKALSAIRDLHDLAQRNNHHEVVRLAMVLELRDLVQNGVWSRVSASLASNEEELGIQATSSDPAPPPKDIKHTNLAKALIVHVLIIGVIYYTYVGESANAISRLKQLHDMLDGGALDAFGTSGIVEVELPSSPPLRVQVTHPRVIYSLGFLVSSVSKRDPVGRKPKRTLFANEGILVVDRELKKEIPMPTWASIQDVKNFQDRMHKMKADMMCELIGVAISRSEYADAERHLAQVIAHTRTYNIFNIYSARITLHQAHLAHSQAQSERAIKCYRVAAYLSQQRSSRSEESDEQDDGCEDRWVNVSARAGELWLRVGLAGEEEDEAEFVRVMQVLRKEGKEVVKECQGLGGTIEAVGAVLEACLAEEFLVAKVHLRNALNFSTAAQDNHLRALVLALVAAQYVHTSTEHAETMLSTAEQLAAGLGAQPKAAPANATAGRSGSADNGKTSAAAPANKVGNAHLRLWIGERTLELKRRAGDDNAAAKQEAMNAKLRASVGTARKRKFGEVV
;
A
#
# COMPACT_ATOMS: atom_id res chain seq x y z
N MET A 1 -22.77 55.02 20.45
CA MET A 1 -21.45 55.67 20.60
C MET A 1 -20.59 55.14 19.49
N ASP A 2 -20.59 55.89 18.38
CA ASP A 2 -19.80 55.63 17.19
C ASP A 2 -18.32 55.83 17.49
N SER A 3 -17.48 54.93 16.99
CA SER A 3 -16.06 55.21 16.83
C SER A 3 -15.62 54.70 15.45
N PRO A 4 -15.46 55.60 14.46
CA PRO A 4 -14.86 55.29 13.17
C PRO A 4 -13.36 55.62 13.22
N ASP A 5 -12.52 54.67 12.83
CA ASP A 5 -11.17 54.96 12.28
C ASP A 5 -10.64 53.69 11.60
N LEU A 6 -11.02 53.42 10.35
CA LEU A 6 -10.32 53.82 9.13
C LEU A 6 -8.82 53.46 9.13
N CYS A 7 -8.53 52.30 8.54
CA CYS A 7 -7.56 52.14 7.44
C CYS A 7 -6.30 53.02 7.54
N LYS A 8 -5.40 52.71 8.49
CA LYS A 8 -4.02 53.22 8.43
C LYS A 8 -3.32 52.59 7.23
N ARG A 9 -3.17 53.38 6.15
CA ARG A 9 -2.25 53.10 5.04
C ARG A 9 -0.90 52.60 5.57
N PRO A 10 -0.23 51.65 4.90
CA PRO A 10 1.11 51.22 5.30
C PRO A 10 2.00 52.45 5.36
N LEU A 11 2.71 52.58 6.49
CA LEU A 11 3.62 53.67 6.78
C LEU A 11 4.46 53.99 5.55
N LYS A 12 4.42 55.27 5.14
CA LYS A 12 5.25 55.86 4.11
C LYS A 12 6.68 55.37 4.34
N ARG A 13 7.18 54.51 3.44
CA ARG A 13 8.52 53.91 3.50
C ARG A 13 9.50 55.03 3.87
N GLN A 14 10.07 55.01 5.07
CA GLN A 14 11.11 55.94 5.46
C GLN A 14 12.19 55.81 4.37
N LYS A 15 12.52 56.91 3.69
CA LYS A 15 13.73 56.96 2.88
C LYS A 15 14.87 56.76 3.87
N MET A 16 15.37 55.53 3.96
CA MET A 16 16.67 55.30 4.57
C MET A 16 17.70 56.04 3.72
N ASP A 17 18.48 56.91 4.34
CA ASP A 17 19.66 57.47 3.70
C ASP A 17 20.61 56.31 3.35
N TYR A 18 20.83 56.11 2.06
CA TYR A 18 21.62 54.99 1.52
C TYR A 18 23.13 55.09 1.83
N SER A 19 23.56 56.18 2.45
CA SER A 19 24.97 56.51 2.70
C SER A 19 25.64 55.71 3.82
N ASP A 20 24.88 55.03 4.69
CA ASP A 20 25.42 54.29 5.84
C ASP A 20 25.34 52.75 5.72
N LEU A 21 24.90 52.22 4.57
CA LEU A 21 24.83 50.77 4.35
C LEU A 21 26.19 50.23 3.91
N LYS A 22 26.87 49.51 4.82
CA LYS A 22 28.09 48.76 4.52
C LYS A 22 27.83 47.76 3.40
N SER A 23 28.56 47.86 2.29
CA SER A 23 28.46 46.91 1.18
C SER A 23 28.74 45.49 1.66
N ILE A 24 27.86 44.55 1.32
CA ILE A 24 28.05 43.12 1.61
C ILE A 24 29.26 42.64 0.78
N PRO A 25 30.24 41.96 1.40
CA PRO A 25 31.35 41.36 0.66
C PRO A 25 30.85 40.44 -0.47
N PHE A 26 31.51 40.51 -1.63
CA PHE A 26 31.05 39.87 -2.85
C PHE A 26 31.01 38.33 -2.74
N ASP A 27 31.99 37.74 -2.06
CA ASP A 27 32.07 36.32 -1.70
C ASP A 27 30.91 35.88 -0.79
N ILE A 28 30.59 36.66 0.24
CA ILE A 28 29.45 36.39 1.14
C ILE A 28 28.13 36.46 0.38
N LEU A 29 27.99 37.44 -0.52
CA LEU A 29 26.80 37.56 -1.36
C LEU A 29 26.64 36.32 -2.25
N LEU A 30 27.70 35.88 -2.93
CA LEU A 30 27.65 34.73 -3.83
C LEU A 30 27.30 33.43 -3.12
N VAL A 31 27.82 33.19 -1.91
CA VAL A 31 27.45 32.01 -1.08
C VAL A 31 26.05 32.15 -0.48
N SER A 32 25.52 33.36 -0.32
CA SER A 32 24.17 33.57 0.21
C SER A 32 23.07 33.48 -0.86
N LEU A 33 23.40 33.70 -2.14
CA LEU A 33 22.48 33.62 -3.28
C LEU A 33 21.66 32.30 -3.34
N PRO A 34 22.24 31.10 -3.15
CA PRO A 34 21.49 29.85 -3.07
C PRO A 34 20.22 29.93 -2.20
N ASN A 35 20.33 30.54 -1.02
CA ASN A 35 19.20 30.66 -0.09
C ASN A 35 18.18 31.72 -0.53
N LEU A 36 18.63 32.78 -1.20
CA LEU A 36 17.77 33.85 -1.72
C LEU A 36 16.99 33.43 -2.96
N LEU A 37 17.58 32.55 -3.78
CA LEU A 37 16.98 32.03 -5.01
C LEU A 37 16.18 30.74 -4.78
N ALA A 38 16.19 30.19 -3.56
CA ALA A 38 15.61 28.89 -3.27
C ALA A 38 14.11 28.84 -3.60
N HIS A 39 13.75 27.98 -4.54
CA HIS A 39 12.37 27.67 -4.90
C HIS A 39 12.08 26.18 -4.71
N PRO A 40 10.88 25.80 -4.24
CA PRO A 40 10.49 24.40 -4.17
C PRO A 40 10.39 23.79 -5.58
N PRO A 41 10.52 22.46 -5.72
CA PRO A 41 10.52 21.79 -7.02
C PRO A 41 9.23 21.96 -7.83
N THR A 42 8.13 22.33 -7.19
CA THR A 42 6.85 22.62 -7.87
C THR A 42 6.78 24.00 -8.53
N HIS A 43 7.71 24.90 -8.20
CA HIS A 43 7.67 26.27 -8.70
C HIS A 43 8.26 26.39 -10.11
N ARG A 44 7.64 27.20 -10.97
CA ARG A 44 8.04 27.42 -12.38
C ARG A 44 9.49 27.87 -12.58
N TYR A 45 10.10 28.51 -11.58
CA TYR A 45 11.48 28.99 -11.64
C TYR A 45 12.48 28.11 -10.90
N HIS A 46 12.08 26.93 -10.39
CA HIS A 46 12.95 26.02 -9.65
C HIS A 46 14.24 25.67 -10.43
N THR A 47 14.10 25.15 -11.65
CA THR A 47 15.26 24.80 -12.48
C THR A 47 16.16 26.00 -12.74
N ARG A 48 15.59 27.16 -13.07
CA ARG A 48 16.36 28.40 -13.29
C ARG A 48 17.10 28.84 -12.02
N SER A 49 16.45 28.76 -10.86
CA SER A 49 17.09 29.09 -9.59
C SER A 49 18.25 28.16 -9.27
N LEU A 50 18.12 26.85 -9.53
CA LEU A 50 19.19 25.89 -9.30
C LEU A 50 20.40 26.15 -10.21
N PHE A 51 20.17 26.44 -11.50
CA PHE A 51 21.27 26.78 -12.42
C PHE A 51 21.94 28.12 -12.10
N LEU A 52 21.16 29.14 -11.70
CA LEU A 52 21.73 30.42 -11.23
C LEU A 52 22.55 30.23 -9.96
N THR A 53 22.07 29.38 -9.04
CA THR A 53 22.78 29.00 -7.82
C THR A 53 24.08 28.30 -8.16
N LEU A 54 24.05 27.32 -9.06
CA LEU A 54 25.24 26.62 -9.53
C LEU A 54 26.26 27.58 -10.16
N PHE A 55 25.81 28.53 -10.97
CA PHE A 55 26.66 29.56 -11.57
C PHE A 55 27.29 30.48 -10.52
N ALA A 56 26.50 30.93 -9.53
CA ALA A 56 26.98 31.76 -8.43
C ALA A 56 28.07 31.04 -7.61
N LEU A 57 27.86 29.76 -7.29
CA LEU A 57 28.82 28.94 -6.56
C LEU A 57 30.10 28.70 -7.36
N ARG A 58 30.01 28.38 -8.66
CA ARG A 58 31.18 28.27 -9.55
C ARG A 58 31.95 29.59 -9.61
N LYS A 59 31.25 30.72 -9.67
CA LYS A 59 31.88 32.04 -9.68
C LYS A 59 32.56 32.34 -8.34
N CYS A 60 31.92 32.00 -7.22
CA CYS A 60 32.50 32.13 -5.89
C CYS A 60 33.83 31.37 -5.82
N LEU A 61 33.82 30.10 -6.20
CA LEU A 61 34.99 29.21 -6.19
C LEU A 61 36.10 29.59 -7.18
N SER A 62 35.84 30.52 -8.10
CA SER A 62 36.84 31.09 -9.01
C SER A 62 37.59 32.31 -8.42
N LEU A 63 37.11 32.86 -7.29
CA LEU A 63 37.76 33.98 -6.64
C LEU A 63 39.04 33.52 -5.93
N PRO A 64 40.14 34.30 -6.01
CA PRO A 64 41.36 34.00 -5.26
C PRO A 64 41.18 34.32 -3.77
N ASN A 65 41.90 33.61 -2.91
CA ASN A 65 42.02 33.86 -1.47
C ASN A 65 40.69 33.82 -0.68
N LEU A 66 39.82 32.85 -0.97
CA LEU A 66 38.64 32.59 -0.14
C LEU A 66 39.05 32.12 1.26
N ASP A 67 38.31 32.56 2.28
CA ASP A 67 38.42 31.98 3.61
C ASP A 67 37.98 30.50 3.58
N ALA A 68 38.64 29.67 4.40
CA ALA A 68 38.45 28.23 4.37
C ALA A 68 37.01 27.81 4.70
N ASP A 69 36.30 28.57 5.55
CA ASP A 69 34.89 28.35 5.87
C ASP A 69 34.00 28.63 4.65
N VAL A 70 34.19 29.77 4.00
CA VAL A 70 33.44 30.18 2.79
C VAL A 70 33.69 29.20 1.64
N GLU A 71 34.94 28.78 1.44
CA GLU A 71 35.30 27.81 0.41
C GLU A 71 34.68 26.43 0.68
N CYS A 72 34.78 25.93 1.91
CA CYS A 72 34.19 24.64 2.30
C CYS A 72 32.67 24.63 2.13
N ARG A 73 32.01 25.72 2.55
CA ARG A 73 30.57 25.91 2.39
C ARG A 73 30.17 25.96 0.92
N ALA A 74 30.87 26.72 0.09
CA ALA A 74 30.59 26.82 -1.34
C ALA A 74 30.71 25.46 -2.04
N TRP A 75 31.74 24.66 -1.73
CA TRP A 75 31.86 23.29 -2.26
C TRP A 75 30.75 22.36 -1.75
N THR A 76 30.35 22.47 -0.49
CA THR A 76 29.26 21.68 0.10
C THR A 76 27.92 21.99 -0.57
N GLU A 77 27.59 23.28 -0.70
CA GLU A 77 26.35 23.72 -1.35
C GLU A 77 26.34 23.36 -2.85
N LEU A 78 27.49 23.38 -3.53
CA LEU A 78 27.58 22.93 -4.92
C LEU A 78 27.20 21.45 -5.05
N ALA A 79 27.73 20.60 -4.16
CA ALA A 79 27.40 19.19 -4.14
C ALA A 79 25.90 18.97 -3.90
N GLU A 80 25.30 19.67 -2.93
CA GLU A 80 23.86 19.56 -2.65
C GLU A 80 22.99 20.03 -3.80
N VAL A 81 23.31 21.16 -4.43
CA VAL A 81 22.60 21.69 -5.59
C VAL A 81 22.71 20.70 -6.76
N GLY A 82 23.86 20.05 -6.94
CA GLY A 82 24.03 19.00 -7.92
C GLY A 82 23.07 17.82 -7.72
N PHE A 83 22.89 17.36 -6.47
CA PHE A 83 21.88 16.35 -6.15
C PHE A 83 20.44 16.83 -6.41
N ARG A 84 20.14 18.12 -6.19
CA ARG A 84 18.79 18.69 -6.42
C ARG A 84 18.46 18.82 -7.90
N ILE A 85 19.44 19.19 -8.73
CA ILE A 85 19.31 19.22 -10.19
C ILE A 85 19.11 17.80 -10.73
N GLY A 86 19.88 16.84 -10.20
CA GLY A 86 19.87 15.45 -10.61
C GLY A 86 21.16 15.06 -11.31
N LEU A 87 21.78 13.98 -10.87
CA LEU A 87 23.09 13.52 -11.35
C LEU A 87 23.06 12.91 -12.77
N GLN A 88 21.89 12.88 -13.41
CA GLN A 88 21.73 12.44 -14.81
C GLN A 88 22.21 13.51 -15.81
N GLU A 89 22.34 14.76 -15.38
CA GLU A 89 22.85 15.84 -16.22
C GLU A 89 24.34 15.65 -16.53
N PRO A 90 24.76 15.80 -17.80
CA PRO A 90 26.11 15.44 -18.22
C PRO A 90 27.17 16.30 -17.53
N GLY A 91 28.16 15.64 -16.93
CA GLY A 91 29.29 16.29 -16.25
C GLY A 91 28.98 16.77 -14.83
N LEU A 92 27.72 16.76 -14.38
CA LEU A 92 27.38 17.17 -13.02
C LEU A 92 27.83 16.15 -11.98
N GLU A 93 27.77 14.86 -12.30
CA GLU A 93 28.24 13.79 -11.42
C GLU A 93 29.72 13.94 -11.04
N SER A 94 30.59 14.18 -12.03
CA SER A 94 32.03 14.36 -11.80
C SER A 94 32.32 15.66 -11.05
N GLU A 95 31.55 16.71 -11.30
CA GLU A 95 31.63 17.98 -10.58
C GLU A 95 31.24 17.83 -9.11
N VAL A 96 30.14 17.12 -8.83
CA VAL A 96 29.68 16.81 -7.46
C VAL A 96 30.73 15.97 -6.73
N GLY A 97 31.28 14.94 -7.36
CA GLY A 97 32.36 14.12 -6.79
C GLY A 97 33.60 14.96 -6.43
N LYS A 98 34.03 15.84 -7.34
CA LYS A 98 35.14 16.77 -7.11
C LYS A 98 34.84 17.74 -5.96
N ALA A 99 33.62 18.27 -5.90
CA ALA A 99 33.19 19.18 -4.85
C ALA A 99 33.24 18.53 -3.47
N ILE A 100 32.71 17.31 -3.35
CA ILE A 100 32.73 16.53 -2.11
C ILE A 100 34.18 16.25 -1.68
N THR A 101 35.06 15.83 -2.60
CA THR A 101 36.47 15.54 -2.27
C THR A 101 37.21 16.79 -1.79
N LYS A 102 37.00 17.94 -2.45
CA LYS A 102 37.61 19.20 -2.05
C LYS A 102 37.11 19.69 -0.70
N ALA A 103 35.79 19.68 -0.48
CA ALA A 103 35.20 20.08 0.79
C ALA A 103 35.71 19.20 1.94
N LEU A 104 35.79 17.88 1.75
CA LEU A 104 36.35 16.97 2.74
C LEU A 104 37.83 17.25 3.03
N MET A 105 38.63 17.59 2.01
CA MET A 105 40.03 17.95 2.19
C MET A 105 40.18 19.22 3.04
N ILE A 106 39.36 20.25 2.79
CA ILE A 106 39.37 21.50 3.57
C ILE A 106 38.91 21.22 5.01
N ALA A 107 37.79 20.50 5.18
CA ALA A 107 37.28 20.13 6.50
C ALA A 107 38.26 19.26 7.31
N ASN A 108 39.12 18.48 6.64
CA ASN A 108 40.19 17.71 7.30
C ASN A 108 41.37 18.57 7.76
N LYS A 109 41.69 19.65 7.03
CA LYS A 109 42.79 20.58 7.37
C LYS A 109 42.40 21.55 8.51
N HIS A 110 41.12 21.90 8.62
CA HIS A 110 40.64 22.90 9.58
C HIS A 110 39.75 22.27 10.66
N PRO A 111 40.20 22.18 11.93
CA PRO A 111 39.42 21.58 13.02
C PRO A 111 38.06 22.23 13.27
N THR A 112 37.91 23.53 13.01
CA THR A 112 36.65 24.29 13.17
C THR A 112 35.55 23.83 12.22
N LEU A 113 35.92 23.25 11.07
CA LEU A 113 34.99 22.77 10.03
C LEU A 113 34.63 21.30 10.19
N ARG A 114 35.00 20.69 11.32
CA ARG A 114 34.75 19.27 11.59
C ARG A 114 33.27 18.88 11.46
N ASN A 115 32.35 19.78 11.80
CA ASN A 115 30.90 19.55 11.73
C ASN A 115 30.39 19.27 10.31
N TYR A 116 31.13 19.67 9.26
CA TYR A 116 30.78 19.35 7.87
C TYR A 116 31.12 17.90 7.48
N LYS A 117 32.05 17.24 8.19
CA LYS A 117 32.54 15.90 7.78
C LYS A 117 31.42 14.85 7.70
N PRO A 118 30.51 14.73 8.69
CA PRO A 118 29.42 13.75 8.61
C PRO A 118 28.48 14.02 7.42
N GLN A 119 28.11 15.27 7.18
CA GLN A 119 27.25 15.67 6.06
C GLN A 119 27.91 15.39 4.70
N LEU A 120 29.18 15.79 4.53
CA LEU A 120 29.94 15.54 3.30
C LEU A 120 30.16 14.05 3.05
N THR A 121 30.38 13.27 4.11
CA THR A 121 30.53 11.81 3.98
C THR A 121 29.20 11.15 3.63
N ASN A 122 28.07 11.65 4.13
CA ASN A 122 26.74 11.22 3.72
C ASN A 122 26.48 11.55 2.24
N LEU A 123 26.83 12.75 1.78
CA LEU A 123 26.76 13.11 0.35
C LEU A 123 27.64 12.20 -0.51
N SER A 124 28.85 11.86 -0.05
CA SER A 124 29.72 10.87 -0.70
C SER A 124 29.06 9.49 -0.80
N ALA A 125 28.44 9.02 0.28
CA ALA A 125 27.72 7.76 0.27
C ALA A 125 26.50 7.77 -0.66
N ARG A 126 25.76 8.89 -0.74
CA ARG A 126 24.66 9.06 -1.70
C ARG A 126 25.15 9.02 -3.14
N LEU A 127 26.30 9.63 -3.44
CA LEU A 127 26.92 9.55 -4.77
C LEU A 127 27.32 8.11 -5.10
N ALA A 128 27.95 7.40 -4.16
CA ALA A 128 28.30 5.99 -4.34
C ALA A 128 27.07 5.10 -4.57
N SER A 129 25.96 5.36 -3.84
CA SER A 129 24.69 4.66 -4.08
C SER A 129 24.09 4.98 -5.46
N TYR A 130 24.22 6.21 -5.94
CA TYR A 130 23.79 6.59 -7.29
C TYR A 130 24.60 5.88 -8.37
N GLN A 131 25.91 5.69 -8.14
CA GLN A 131 26.82 4.92 -9.01
C GLN A 131 26.64 3.39 -8.88
N SER A 132 25.55 2.94 -8.26
CA SER A 132 25.27 1.52 -7.95
C SER A 132 26.36 0.83 -7.12
N ASN A 133 27.25 1.58 -6.48
CA ASN A 133 28.29 1.06 -5.60
C ASN A 133 27.82 1.05 -4.14
N HIS A 134 26.80 0.24 -3.89
CA HIS A 134 26.11 0.14 -2.61
C HIS A 134 27.02 -0.31 -1.45
N LYS A 135 27.99 -1.21 -1.71
CA LYS A 135 28.97 -1.67 -0.71
C LYS A 135 29.87 -0.52 -0.26
N LEU A 136 30.32 0.32 -1.19
CA LEU A 136 31.11 1.50 -0.86
C LEU A 136 30.30 2.50 -0.03
N ALA A 137 29.04 2.74 -0.40
CA ALA A 137 28.15 3.62 0.35
C ALA A 137 27.97 3.16 1.81
N GLN A 138 27.68 1.87 2.02
CA GLN A 138 27.55 1.27 3.36
C GLN A 138 28.83 1.38 4.17
N ASN A 139 29.98 1.03 3.59
CA ASN A 139 31.28 1.12 4.27
C ASN A 139 31.63 2.56 4.64
N THR A 140 31.26 3.51 3.78
CA THR A 140 31.48 4.94 4.01
C THR A 140 30.63 5.45 5.17
N LEU A 141 29.34 5.10 5.22
CA LEU A 141 28.44 5.47 6.33
C LEU A 141 28.83 4.78 7.64
N LYS A 142 29.23 3.50 7.60
CA LYS A 142 29.74 2.79 8.77
C LYS A 142 30.99 3.47 9.35
N LYS A 143 31.90 3.95 8.50
CA LYS A 143 33.07 4.73 8.93
C LYS A 143 32.68 6.04 9.62
N VAL A 144 31.58 6.68 9.22
CA VAL A 144 31.08 7.88 9.94
C VAL A 144 30.74 7.55 11.38
N LEU A 145 29.99 6.46 11.57
CA LEU A 145 29.57 6.00 12.90
C LEU A 145 30.75 5.59 13.78
N THR A 146 31.80 4.99 13.21
CA THR A 146 32.93 4.50 14.01
C THR A 146 34.05 5.52 14.21
N ASN A 147 34.31 6.39 13.22
CA ASN A 147 35.55 7.19 13.18
C ASN A 147 35.34 8.70 13.29
N PHE A 148 34.16 9.22 12.93
CA PHE A 148 33.95 10.67 12.84
C PHE A 148 33.08 11.23 13.95
N ILE A 149 32.15 10.44 14.48
CA ILE A 149 31.30 10.84 15.59
C ILE A 149 32.04 10.57 16.90
N ILE A 150 32.25 11.61 17.70
CA ILE A 150 32.76 11.53 19.06
C ILE A 150 31.62 11.86 20.03
N SER A 151 31.73 11.38 21.27
CA SER A 151 30.77 11.66 22.36
C SER A 151 30.46 13.16 22.57
N SER A 152 31.35 14.07 22.12
CA SER A 152 31.17 15.51 22.20
C SER A 152 30.33 16.11 21.06
N ASP A 153 30.06 15.37 20.00
CA ASP A 153 29.32 15.88 18.84
C ASP A 153 27.81 16.00 19.15
N PRO A 154 27.10 16.98 18.56
CA PRO A 154 25.69 17.18 18.85
C PRO A 154 24.81 15.95 18.52
N PRO A 155 23.86 15.57 19.39
CA PRO A 155 22.98 14.42 19.19
C PRO A 155 22.29 14.33 17.81
N HIS A 156 21.84 15.45 17.23
CA HIS A 156 21.19 15.45 15.92
C HIS A 156 22.10 14.92 14.79
N VAL A 157 23.41 15.20 14.86
CA VAL A 157 24.39 14.73 13.86
C VAL A 157 24.54 13.22 13.95
N THR A 158 24.65 12.70 15.18
CA THR A 158 24.76 11.26 15.45
C THR A 158 23.54 10.51 14.94
N TYR A 159 22.33 10.96 15.30
CA TYR A 159 21.10 10.32 14.85
C TYR A 159 20.89 10.42 13.34
N THR A 160 21.27 11.54 12.72
CA THR A 160 21.22 11.68 11.26
C THR A 160 22.11 10.64 10.56
N ALA A 161 23.31 10.38 11.09
CA ALA A 161 24.21 9.38 10.54
C ALA A 161 23.65 7.95 10.69
N HIS A 162 23.06 7.62 11.84
CA HIS A 162 22.40 6.33 12.05
C HIS A 162 21.22 6.14 11.07
N LEU A 163 20.35 7.14 10.93
CA LEU A 163 19.20 7.08 10.02
C LEU A 163 19.63 6.98 8.55
N ALA A 164 20.70 7.67 8.14
CA ALA A 164 21.26 7.55 6.81
C ALA A 164 21.82 6.14 6.54
N TYR A 165 22.49 5.54 7.53
CA TYR A 165 23.00 4.18 7.45
C TYR A 165 21.86 3.15 7.35
N ILE A 166 20.83 3.27 8.19
CA ILE A 166 19.63 2.42 8.13
C ILE A 166 18.97 2.53 6.75
N THR A 167 18.77 3.75 6.25
CA THR A 167 18.16 4.00 4.93
C THR A 167 18.95 3.33 3.80
N SER A 168 20.28 3.41 3.84
CA SER A 168 21.18 2.77 2.86
C SER A 168 21.07 1.23 2.89
N LEU A 169 20.92 0.63 4.06
CA LEU A 169 20.72 -0.81 4.20
C LEU A 169 19.34 -1.23 3.68
N SER A 170 18.28 -0.50 4.02
CA SER A 170 16.91 -0.79 3.61
C SER A 170 16.64 -0.54 2.12
N SER A 171 17.44 0.26 1.42
CA SER A 171 17.30 0.44 -0.03
C SER A 171 17.79 -0.76 -0.85
N ILE A 172 18.68 -1.59 -0.28
CA ILE A 172 19.30 -2.73 -0.98
C ILE A 172 18.54 -4.01 -0.72
N SER A 173 17.81 -4.11 0.41
CA SER A 173 17.00 -5.30 0.70
C SER A 173 15.87 -5.54 -0.29
N ALA A 174 15.56 -4.57 -1.17
CA ALA A 174 14.63 -4.75 -2.28
C ALA A 174 15.22 -5.56 -3.45
N ASP A 175 16.56 -5.61 -3.58
CA ASP A 175 17.29 -6.24 -4.69
C ASP A 175 18.12 -7.46 -4.25
N ASP A 176 18.07 -7.85 -2.96
CA ASP A 176 18.83 -8.97 -2.40
C ASP A 176 18.00 -10.26 -2.46
N ASP A 177 18.37 -11.20 -3.34
CA ASP A 177 17.74 -12.52 -3.51
C ASP A 177 17.88 -13.44 -2.28
N SER A 178 18.62 -13.01 -1.26
CA SER A 178 18.80 -13.76 -0.03
C SER A 178 17.47 -13.88 0.76
N PRO A 179 17.13 -15.06 1.32
CA PRO A 179 15.97 -15.17 2.20
C PRO A 179 16.06 -14.17 3.37
N PRO A 180 14.93 -13.56 3.78
CA PRO A 180 14.90 -12.57 4.85
C PRO A 180 15.60 -13.09 6.11
N TYR A 181 16.48 -12.28 6.70
CA TYR A 181 17.24 -12.60 7.91
C TYR A 181 18.17 -13.82 7.83
N SER A 182 18.64 -14.18 6.64
CA SER A 182 19.86 -14.99 6.53
C SER A 182 21.08 -14.22 7.07
N PRO A 183 22.15 -14.91 7.52
CA PRO A 183 23.35 -14.25 8.08
C PRO A 183 24.00 -13.23 7.14
N SER A 184 23.78 -13.35 5.82
CA SER A 184 24.30 -12.45 4.79
C SER A 184 23.32 -11.35 4.37
N SER A 185 22.03 -11.46 4.71
CA SER A 185 20.98 -10.57 4.21
C SER A 185 21.15 -9.11 4.62
N ALA A 186 20.85 -8.19 3.70
CA ALA A 186 20.80 -6.76 3.99
C ALA A 186 19.79 -6.41 5.11
N SER A 187 18.69 -7.18 5.19
CA SER A 187 17.63 -7.02 6.20
C SER A 187 18.11 -7.25 7.64
N LEU A 188 18.94 -8.28 7.91
CA LEU A 188 19.49 -8.50 9.26
C LEU A 188 20.43 -7.38 9.70
N LYS A 189 21.23 -6.85 8.76
CA LYS A 189 22.10 -5.69 9.01
C LYS A 189 21.27 -4.45 9.33
N ALA A 190 20.15 -4.23 8.63
CA ALA A 190 19.24 -3.13 8.90
C ALA A 190 18.64 -3.22 10.32
N LEU A 191 18.14 -4.39 10.72
CA LEU A 191 17.66 -4.60 12.10
C LEU A 191 18.73 -4.35 13.16
N SER A 192 19.96 -4.83 12.93
CA SER A 192 21.06 -4.57 13.86
C SER A 192 21.31 -3.06 14.00
N ALA A 193 21.35 -2.33 12.89
CA ALA A 193 21.55 -0.88 12.90
C ALA A 193 20.40 -0.11 13.59
N ILE A 194 19.16 -0.59 13.45
CA ILE A 194 17.99 -0.05 14.15
C ILE A 194 18.11 -0.27 15.66
N ARG A 195 18.56 -1.45 16.09
CA ARG A 195 18.81 -1.75 17.52
C ARG A 195 19.93 -0.90 18.09
N ASP A 196 21.01 -0.69 17.34
CA ASP A 196 22.10 0.21 17.76
C ASP A 196 21.58 1.64 17.98
N LEU A 197 20.68 2.13 17.11
CA LEU A 197 20.02 3.43 17.27
C LEU A 197 19.11 3.45 18.52
N HIS A 198 18.33 2.40 18.73
CA HIS A 198 17.46 2.25 19.90
C HIS A 198 18.27 2.31 21.19
N ASP A 199 19.31 1.48 21.32
CA ASP A 199 20.14 1.41 22.52
C ASP A 199 20.85 2.73 22.80
N LEU A 200 21.33 3.41 21.76
CA LEU A 200 21.92 4.73 21.89
C LEU A 200 20.91 5.78 22.38
N ALA A 201 19.70 5.79 21.81
CA ALA A 201 18.64 6.69 22.23
C ALA A 201 18.18 6.42 23.66
N GLN A 202 18.12 5.16 24.07
CA GLN A 202 17.77 4.75 25.43
C GLN A 202 18.83 5.18 26.44
N ARG A 203 20.13 4.98 26.15
CA ARG A 203 21.24 5.45 27.01
C ARG A 203 21.22 6.97 27.20
N ASN A 204 20.81 7.71 26.19
CA ASN A 204 20.72 9.17 26.23
C ASN A 204 19.37 9.69 26.76
N ASN A 205 18.43 8.82 27.14
CA ASN A 205 17.06 9.18 27.57
C ASN A 205 16.27 10.00 26.53
N HIS A 206 16.47 9.74 25.24
CA HIS A 206 15.75 10.40 24.15
C HIS A 206 14.54 9.57 23.68
N HIS A 207 13.45 9.62 24.46
CA HIS A 207 12.26 8.77 24.27
C HIS A 207 11.62 8.83 22.87
N GLU A 208 11.60 10.00 22.23
CA GLU A 208 11.01 10.15 20.89
C GLU A 208 11.82 9.42 19.81
N VAL A 209 13.15 9.35 19.97
CA VAL A 209 14.03 8.60 19.05
C VAL A 209 13.93 7.10 19.32
N VAL A 210 13.73 6.68 20.58
CA VAL A 210 13.43 5.29 20.96
C VAL A 210 12.15 4.81 20.24
N ARG A 211 11.07 5.57 20.35
CA ARG A 211 9.79 5.29 19.66
C ARG A 211 9.96 5.21 18.16
N LEU A 212 10.71 6.14 17.56
CA LEU A 212 11.02 6.10 16.13
C LEU A 212 11.75 4.80 15.75
N ALA A 213 12.75 4.38 16.53
CA ALA A 213 13.49 3.14 16.27
C ALA A 213 12.59 1.89 16.35
N MET A 214 11.68 1.83 17.33
CA MET A 214 10.71 0.73 17.46
C MET A 214 9.77 0.64 16.25
N VAL A 215 9.29 1.78 15.76
CA VAL A 215 8.42 1.82 14.56
C VAL A 215 9.21 1.48 13.29
N LEU A 216 10.49 1.84 13.22
CA LEU A 216 11.37 1.44 12.11
C LEU A 216 11.61 -0.08 12.10
N GLU A 217 11.81 -0.73 13.27
CA GLU A 217 11.89 -2.19 13.36
C GLU A 217 10.59 -2.84 12.86
N LEU A 218 9.43 -2.36 13.34
CA LEU A 218 8.13 -2.86 12.88
C LEU A 218 7.96 -2.73 11.36
N ARG A 219 8.33 -1.57 10.81
CA ARG A 219 8.28 -1.31 9.37
C ARG A 219 9.21 -2.25 8.59
N ASP A 220 10.43 -2.48 9.07
CA ASP A 220 11.39 -3.39 8.43
C ASP A 220 10.88 -4.84 8.40
N LEU A 221 10.30 -5.31 9.51
CA LEU A 221 9.69 -6.65 9.59
C LEU A 221 8.58 -6.83 8.56
N VAL A 222 7.71 -5.84 8.41
CA VAL A 222 6.60 -5.87 7.44
C VAL A 222 7.11 -5.75 6.00
N GLN A 223 8.07 -4.86 5.74
CA GLN A 223 8.63 -4.67 4.41
C GLN A 223 9.31 -5.95 3.89
N ASN A 224 9.99 -6.69 4.77
CA ASN A 224 10.67 -7.94 4.43
C ASN A 224 9.76 -9.19 4.57
N GLY A 225 8.47 -9.00 4.85
CA GLY A 225 7.48 -10.09 4.89
C GLY A 225 7.64 -11.07 6.06
N VAL A 226 8.26 -10.65 7.17
CA VAL A 226 8.53 -11.52 8.34
C VAL A 226 7.40 -11.45 9.34
N TRP A 227 6.23 -11.90 8.87
CA TRP A 227 4.94 -11.81 9.55
C TRP A 227 4.89 -12.46 10.94
N SER A 228 5.74 -13.47 11.20
CA SER A 228 5.80 -14.17 12.49
C SER A 228 6.24 -13.29 13.66
N ARG A 229 7.05 -12.25 13.41
CA ARG A 229 7.53 -11.32 14.44
C ARG A 229 6.72 -10.03 14.51
N VAL A 230 5.84 -9.77 13.53
CA VAL A 230 5.08 -8.53 13.43
C VAL A 230 4.09 -8.37 14.58
N SER A 231 3.39 -9.43 15.01
CA SER A 231 2.42 -9.34 16.13
C SER A 231 3.06 -8.87 17.43
N ALA A 232 4.18 -9.50 17.83
CA ALA A 232 4.88 -9.15 19.05
C ALA A 232 5.44 -7.72 18.99
N SER A 233 6.07 -7.34 17.88
CA SER A 233 6.59 -5.98 17.68
C SER A 233 5.48 -4.93 17.66
N LEU A 234 4.34 -5.24 17.04
CA LEU A 234 3.17 -4.37 17.01
C LEU A 234 2.60 -4.14 18.41
N ALA A 235 2.43 -5.20 19.20
CA ALA A 235 1.94 -5.09 20.57
C ALA A 235 2.85 -4.20 21.45
N SER A 236 4.18 -4.37 21.36
CA SER A 236 5.13 -3.51 22.08
C SER A 236 5.08 -2.05 21.63
N ASN A 237 4.91 -1.78 20.34
CA ASN A 237 4.74 -0.42 19.82
C ASN A 237 3.42 0.20 20.28
N GLU A 238 2.34 -0.57 20.34
CA GLU A 238 1.03 -0.10 20.81
C GLU A 238 1.05 0.24 22.30
N GLU A 239 1.71 -0.57 23.12
CA GLU A 239 1.88 -0.30 24.54
C GLU A 239 2.68 0.99 24.78
N GLU A 240 3.84 1.14 24.13
CA GLU A 240 4.72 2.31 24.29
C GLU A 240 4.08 3.61 23.78
N LEU A 241 3.26 3.54 22.74
CA LEU A 241 2.56 4.69 22.18
C LEU A 241 1.20 4.96 22.84
N GLY A 242 0.77 4.11 23.79
CA GLY A 242 -0.51 4.25 24.49
C GLY A 242 -1.74 3.95 23.63
N ILE A 243 -1.61 3.11 22.60
CA ILE A 243 -2.71 2.67 21.73
C ILE A 243 -3.50 1.59 22.45
N GLN A 244 -4.73 1.90 22.86
CA GLN A 244 -5.61 0.95 23.54
C GLN A 244 -6.28 0.03 22.51
N ALA A 245 -5.63 -1.05 22.10
CA ALA A 245 -6.17 -1.92 21.04
C ALA A 245 -7.37 -2.78 21.49
N THR A 246 -7.58 -3.00 22.78
CA THR A 246 -8.59 -3.93 23.30
C THR A 246 -9.09 -3.53 24.70
N SER A 247 -10.28 -2.92 24.80
CA SER A 247 -11.19 -3.20 25.92
C SER A 247 -12.61 -2.82 25.54
N SER A 248 -13.53 -3.77 25.74
CA SER A 248 -14.97 -3.59 25.73
C SER A 248 -15.48 -2.87 26.98
N ASP A 249 -14.58 -2.49 27.89
CA ASP A 249 -14.88 -1.68 29.06
C ASP A 249 -14.33 -0.25 28.88
N PRO A 250 -15.14 0.78 29.15
CA PRO A 250 -14.67 2.15 29.15
C PRO A 250 -13.83 2.38 30.42
N ALA A 251 -12.56 1.95 30.39
CA ALA A 251 -11.60 2.55 31.30
C ALA A 251 -11.58 4.05 31.01
N PRO A 252 -11.61 4.93 32.04
CA PRO A 252 -11.54 6.36 31.81
C PRO A 252 -10.31 6.66 30.95
N PRO A 253 -10.43 7.53 29.92
CA PRO A 253 -9.32 7.86 29.06
C PRO A 253 -8.14 8.27 29.95
N PRO A 254 -6.95 7.69 29.76
CA PRO A 254 -5.76 8.15 30.48
C PRO A 254 -5.65 9.66 30.24
N LYS A 255 -5.66 10.40 31.35
CA LYS A 255 -5.58 11.87 31.40
C LYS A 255 -4.57 12.38 30.37
N ASP A 256 -5.04 13.16 29.39
CA ASP A 256 -4.28 13.99 28.44
C ASP A 256 -2.77 13.67 28.36
N ILE A 257 -2.41 12.51 27.78
CA ILE A 257 -1.04 12.34 27.28
C ILE A 257 -0.96 13.26 26.07
N LYS A 258 -0.39 14.45 26.26
CA LYS A 258 -0.07 15.35 25.15
C LYS A 258 1.01 14.69 24.30
N HIS A 259 0.57 13.94 23.30
CA HIS A 259 1.47 13.36 22.31
C HIS A 259 2.16 14.50 21.55
N THR A 260 3.48 14.38 21.42
CA THR A 260 4.30 15.20 20.52
C THR A 260 3.81 15.02 19.07
N ASN A 261 4.22 15.93 18.19
CA ASN A 261 3.91 15.79 16.77
C ASN A 261 4.46 14.49 16.17
N LEU A 262 5.68 14.09 16.58
CA LEU A 262 6.27 12.83 16.15
C LEU A 262 5.46 11.64 16.67
N ALA A 263 5.13 11.59 17.97
CA ALA A 263 4.33 10.50 18.53
C ALA A 263 2.99 10.34 17.79
N LYS A 264 2.29 11.44 17.48
CA LYS A 264 1.05 11.39 16.67
C LYS A 264 1.29 10.81 15.28
N ALA A 265 2.35 11.25 14.60
CA ALA A 265 2.70 10.72 13.28
C ALA A 265 3.05 9.22 13.34
N LEU A 266 3.78 8.79 14.37
CA LEU A 266 4.13 7.39 14.59
C LEU A 266 2.91 6.52 14.90
N ILE A 267 1.99 6.98 15.75
CA ILE A 267 0.72 6.28 16.05
C ILE A 267 -0.06 6.01 14.76
N VAL A 268 -0.20 7.01 13.88
CA VAL A 268 -0.91 6.83 12.60
C VAL A 268 -0.24 5.76 11.73
N HIS A 269 1.09 5.72 11.66
CA HIS A 269 1.80 4.67 10.92
C HIS A 269 1.61 3.29 11.56
N VAL A 270 1.68 3.19 12.90
CA VAL A 270 1.46 1.94 13.64
C VAL A 270 0.04 1.42 13.45
N LEU A 271 -0.98 2.29 13.49
CA LEU A 271 -2.36 1.93 13.23
C LEU A 271 -2.55 1.42 11.79
N ILE A 272 -1.95 2.09 10.79
CA ILE A 272 -1.98 1.64 9.39
C ILE A 272 -1.36 0.25 9.25
N ILE A 273 -0.15 0.05 9.82
CA ILE A 273 0.55 -1.24 9.79
C ILE A 273 -0.28 -2.31 10.50
N GLY A 274 -0.85 -2.00 11.66
CA GLY A 274 -1.69 -2.91 12.42
C GLY A 274 -2.94 -3.34 11.63
N VAL A 275 -3.63 -2.40 10.98
CA VAL A 275 -4.77 -2.75 10.11
C VAL A 275 -4.34 -3.65 8.96
N ILE A 276 -3.20 -3.38 8.31
CA ILE A 276 -2.66 -4.21 7.23
C ILE A 276 -2.34 -5.63 7.76
N TYR A 277 -1.64 -5.73 8.89
CA TYR A 277 -1.26 -7.00 9.51
C TYR A 277 -2.48 -7.85 9.86
N TYR A 278 -3.43 -7.30 10.62
CA TYR A 278 -4.63 -8.04 11.03
C TYR A 278 -5.54 -8.37 9.85
N THR A 279 -5.54 -7.56 8.78
CA THR A 279 -6.19 -7.92 7.53
C THR A 279 -5.47 -9.08 6.83
N TYR A 280 -4.13 -9.09 6.81
CA TYR A 280 -3.33 -10.15 6.23
C TYR A 280 -3.54 -11.50 6.93
N VAL A 281 -3.44 -11.54 8.26
CA VAL A 281 -3.67 -12.78 9.04
C VAL A 281 -5.13 -13.20 9.09
N GLY A 282 -6.07 -12.31 8.73
CA GLY A 282 -7.49 -12.62 8.66
C GLY A 282 -8.22 -12.46 10.00
N GLU A 283 -7.80 -11.53 10.86
CA GLU A 283 -8.45 -11.21 12.13
C GLU A 283 -9.18 -9.87 12.04
N SER A 284 -10.41 -9.92 11.50
CA SER A 284 -11.19 -8.71 11.20
C SER A 284 -11.48 -7.84 12.44
N ALA A 285 -11.76 -8.44 13.60
CA ALA A 285 -12.08 -7.71 14.83
C ALA A 285 -10.93 -6.77 15.27
N ASN A 286 -9.70 -7.28 15.23
CA ASN A 286 -8.51 -6.53 15.58
C ASN A 286 -8.19 -5.41 14.58
N ALA A 287 -8.43 -5.67 13.29
CA ALA A 287 -8.33 -4.64 12.25
C ALA A 287 -9.38 -3.54 12.42
N ILE A 288 -10.63 -3.89 12.76
CA ILE A 288 -11.73 -2.93 12.94
C ILE A 288 -11.48 -1.97 14.10
N SER A 289 -10.99 -2.47 15.23
CA SER A 289 -10.66 -1.65 16.41
C SER A 289 -9.65 -0.55 16.06
N ARG A 290 -8.55 -0.93 15.40
CA ARG A 290 -7.49 -0.01 14.98
C ARG A 290 -7.94 0.94 13.87
N LEU A 291 -8.75 0.45 12.93
CA LEU A 291 -9.29 1.27 11.86
C LEU A 291 -10.18 2.39 12.42
N LYS A 292 -10.98 2.09 13.44
CA LYS A 292 -11.80 3.11 14.12
C LYS A 292 -10.92 4.20 14.72
N GLN A 293 -9.88 3.82 15.47
CA GLN A 293 -8.94 4.79 16.05
C GLN A 293 -8.20 5.60 14.97
N LEU A 294 -7.84 4.96 13.85
CA LEU A 294 -7.23 5.65 12.73
C LEU A 294 -8.17 6.71 12.14
N HIS A 295 -9.46 6.38 11.95
CA HIS A 295 -10.46 7.35 11.49
C HIS A 295 -10.63 8.49 12.49
N ASP A 296 -10.80 8.17 13.78
CA ASP A 296 -10.94 9.18 14.84
C ASP A 296 -9.73 10.14 14.88
N MET A 297 -8.51 9.65 14.66
CA MET A 297 -7.32 10.48 14.58
C MET A 297 -7.24 11.33 13.31
N LEU A 298 -7.52 10.74 12.14
CA LEU A 298 -7.46 11.46 10.86
C LEU A 298 -8.53 12.57 10.81
N ASP A 299 -9.75 12.27 11.28
CA ASP A 299 -10.85 13.24 11.37
C ASP A 299 -10.61 14.27 12.48
N GLY A 300 -9.89 13.88 13.54
CA GLY A 300 -9.46 14.75 14.64
C GLY A 300 -8.26 15.65 14.35
N GLY A 301 -7.80 15.74 13.09
CA GLY A 301 -6.73 16.65 12.68
C GLY A 301 -5.31 16.14 12.97
N ALA A 302 -5.10 14.83 13.16
CA ALA A 302 -3.76 14.26 13.40
C ALA A 302 -2.76 14.55 12.26
N LEU A 303 -3.24 14.86 11.05
CA LEU A 303 -2.39 15.22 9.91
C LEU A 303 -1.62 16.52 10.13
N ASP A 304 -2.08 17.42 10.99
CA ASP A 304 -1.36 18.66 11.31
C ASP A 304 0.01 18.37 11.95
N ALA A 305 0.11 17.24 12.66
CA ALA A 305 1.36 16.78 13.28
C ALA A 305 2.44 16.39 12.27
N PHE A 306 2.08 16.12 11.01
CA PHE A 306 3.02 15.78 9.94
C PHE A 306 3.67 17.02 9.30
N GLY A 307 3.20 18.22 9.65
CA GLY A 307 3.58 19.45 8.95
C GLY A 307 3.08 19.48 7.51
N THR A 308 3.49 20.50 6.74
CA THR A 308 3.01 20.68 5.36
C THR A 308 3.55 19.64 4.38
N SER A 309 4.81 19.21 4.57
CA SER A 309 5.54 18.34 3.64
C SER A 309 5.95 16.98 4.23
N GLY A 310 5.41 16.61 5.41
CA GLY A 310 5.82 15.39 6.10
C GLY A 310 7.16 15.50 6.82
N ILE A 311 7.54 16.69 7.30
CA ILE A 311 8.76 16.89 8.10
C ILE A 311 8.32 17.16 9.53
N VAL A 312 8.83 16.35 10.46
CA VAL A 312 8.56 16.49 11.89
C VAL A 312 9.87 16.78 12.61
N GLU A 313 9.84 17.75 13.52
CA GLU A 313 10.98 18.14 14.34
C GLU A 313 10.94 17.41 15.68
N VAL A 314 12.10 16.89 16.08
CA VAL A 314 12.32 16.23 17.37
C VAL A 314 13.28 17.09 18.18
N GLU A 315 12.77 17.69 19.25
CA GLU A 315 13.56 18.50 20.16
C GLU A 315 14.58 17.63 20.90
N LEU A 316 15.84 18.05 20.87
CA LEU A 316 16.96 17.35 21.51
C LEU A 316 17.64 18.28 22.52
N PRO A 317 17.98 17.80 23.73
CA PRO A 317 18.70 18.61 24.71
C PRO A 317 20.04 19.11 24.14
N SER A 318 20.32 20.39 24.32
CA SER A 318 21.62 21.01 23.96
C SER A 318 22.02 20.84 22.48
N SER A 319 21.04 20.71 21.58
CA SER A 319 21.25 20.47 20.16
C SER A 319 20.14 21.13 19.34
N PRO A 320 20.41 21.53 18.09
CA PRO A 320 19.36 21.75 17.10
C PRO A 320 18.39 20.55 17.03
N PRO A 321 17.11 20.79 16.67
CA PRO A 321 16.14 19.72 16.55
C PRO A 321 16.51 18.77 15.41
N LEU A 322 16.27 17.47 15.61
CA LEU A 322 16.40 16.46 14.56
C LEU A 322 15.17 16.54 13.66
N ARG A 323 15.39 16.76 12.36
CA ARG A 323 14.32 16.77 11.35
C ARG A 323 14.17 15.39 10.75
N VAL A 324 12.98 14.80 10.91
CA VAL A 324 12.65 13.48 10.38
C VAL A 324 11.64 13.66 9.25
N GLN A 325 12.00 13.19 8.06
CA GLN A 325 11.08 13.08 6.93
C GLN A 325 10.23 11.83 7.11
N VAL A 326 8.96 12.01 7.41
CA VAL A 326 7.93 10.97 7.43
C VAL A 326 7.14 10.98 6.11
N THR A 327 6.20 10.05 5.98
CA THR A 327 5.28 10.02 4.84
C THR A 327 4.48 11.32 4.73
N HIS A 328 4.36 11.86 3.53
CA HIS A 328 3.63 13.10 3.28
C HIS A 328 2.16 13.00 3.74
N PRO A 329 1.58 14.01 4.41
CA PRO A 329 0.22 13.95 4.98
C PRO A 329 -0.86 13.61 3.94
N ARG A 330 -0.78 14.17 2.72
CA ARG A 330 -1.69 13.81 1.61
C ARG A 330 -1.63 12.34 1.20
N VAL A 331 -0.44 11.72 1.28
CA VAL A 331 -0.28 10.28 1.01
C VAL A 331 -0.93 9.49 2.13
N ILE A 332 -0.70 9.85 3.40
CA ILE A 332 -1.34 9.20 4.56
C ILE A 332 -2.87 9.29 4.48
N TYR A 333 -3.41 10.45 4.13
CA TYR A 333 -4.85 10.64 3.97
C TYR A 333 -5.43 9.71 2.89
N SER A 334 -4.79 9.66 1.72
CA SER A 334 -5.21 8.77 0.61
C SER A 334 -5.04 7.29 0.96
N LEU A 335 -3.96 6.95 1.66
CA LEU A 335 -3.69 5.61 2.16
C LEU A 335 -4.75 5.16 3.18
N GLY A 336 -5.26 6.06 3.99
CA GLY A 336 -6.38 5.81 4.90
C GLY A 336 -7.60 5.23 4.17
N PHE A 337 -7.97 5.77 3.01
CA PHE A 337 -9.05 5.21 2.18
C PHE A 337 -8.72 3.82 1.63
N LEU A 338 -7.49 3.60 1.15
CA LEU A 338 -7.07 2.31 0.59
C LEU A 338 -7.10 1.23 1.67
N VAL A 339 -6.50 1.49 2.83
CA VAL A 339 -6.47 0.59 3.98
C VAL A 339 -7.90 0.32 4.49
N SER A 340 -8.76 1.34 4.51
CA SER A 340 -10.19 1.18 4.84
C SER A 340 -10.91 0.28 3.85
N SER A 341 -10.61 0.39 2.56
CA SER A 341 -11.17 -0.48 1.53
C SER A 341 -10.72 -1.94 1.72
N VAL A 342 -9.40 -2.16 1.78
CA VAL A 342 -8.79 -3.51 1.86
C VAL A 342 -9.20 -4.26 3.13
N SER A 343 -9.31 -3.56 4.28
CA SER A 343 -9.69 -4.16 5.56
C SER A 343 -11.17 -4.56 5.64
N LYS A 344 -12.05 -3.94 4.84
CA LYS A 344 -13.49 -4.24 4.81
C LYS A 344 -13.82 -5.27 3.74
N ARG A 345 -13.46 -6.53 3.97
CA ARG A 345 -13.57 -7.58 2.97
C ARG A 345 -14.98 -7.96 2.55
N ASP A 346 -15.97 -7.72 3.41
CA ASP A 346 -17.35 -8.13 3.17
C ASP A 346 -17.97 -7.46 1.92
N PRO A 347 -18.25 -8.23 0.84
CA PRO A 347 -18.90 -7.71 -0.35
C PRO A 347 -20.43 -7.79 -0.27
N VAL A 348 -21.00 -8.32 0.82
CA VAL A 348 -22.44 -8.51 1.00
C VAL A 348 -23.14 -7.19 1.33
N GLY A 349 -24.37 -7.05 0.85
CA GLY A 349 -25.25 -5.92 1.15
C GLY A 349 -25.35 -4.91 0.01
N ARG A 350 -26.07 -3.80 0.27
CA ARG A 350 -26.43 -2.84 -0.79
C ARG A 350 -25.35 -1.83 -1.13
N LYS A 351 -24.51 -1.51 -0.14
CA LYS A 351 -23.41 -0.56 -0.25
C LYS A 351 -22.21 -1.12 0.50
N PRO A 352 -21.48 -2.08 -0.10
CA PRO A 352 -20.28 -2.63 0.52
C PRO A 352 -19.31 -1.50 0.87
N LYS A 353 -18.79 -1.51 2.10
CA LYS A 353 -17.88 -0.46 2.58
C LYS A 353 -16.60 -0.40 1.75
N ARG A 354 -16.11 -1.56 1.29
CA ARG A 354 -14.98 -1.69 0.35
C ARG A 354 -15.14 -0.79 -0.88
N THR A 355 -16.27 -0.92 -1.57
CA THR A 355 -16.61 -0.12 -2.76
C THR A 355 -16.71 1.37 -2.44
N LEU A 356 -17.33 1.72 -1.31
CA LEU A 356 -17.50 3.11 -0.90
C LEU A 356 -16.14 3.79 -0.67
N PHE A 357 -15.28 3.18 0.15
CA PHE A 357 -13.95 3.74 0.44
C PHE A 357 -13.05 3.80 -0.79
N ALA A 358 -13.08 2.78 -1.66
CA ALA A 358 -12.30 2.79 -2.90
C ALA A 358 -12.75 3.91 -3.85
N ASN A 359 -14.06 4.10 -4.06
CA ASN A 359 -14.56 5.17 -4.92
C ASN A 359 -14.23 6.57 -4.38
N GLU A 360 -14.49 6.82 -3.10
CA GLU A 360 -14.15 8.11 -2.46
C GLU A 360 -12.63 8.35 -2.48
N GLY A 361 -11.83 7.32 -2.22
CA GLY A 361 -10.37 7.38 -2.28
C GLY A 361 -9.85 7.76 -3.66
N ILE A 362 -10.41 7.23 -4.74
CA ILE A 362 -10.04 7.60 -6.11
C ILE A 362 -10.31 9.08 -6.37
N LEU A 363 -11.48 9.58 -5.95
CA LEU A 363 -11.84 11.00 -6.08
C LEU A 363 -10.91 11.91 -5.27
N VAL A 364 -10.53 11.47 -4.07
CA VAL A 364 -9.56 12.18 -3.22
C VAL A 364 -8.20 12.23 -3.89
N VAL A 365 -7.68 11.11 -4.40
CA VAL A 365 -6.39 11.08 -5.11
C VAL A 365 -6.41 12.01 -6.32
N ASP A 366 -7.47 11.98 -7.13
CA ASP A 366 -7.60 12.86 -8.30
C ASP A 366 -7.69 14.34 -7.93
N ARG A 367 -8.28 14.66 -6.79
CA ARG A 367 -8.31 16.03 -6.26
C ARG A 367 -6.94 16.47 -5.75
N GLU A 368 -6.25 15.61 -5.01
CA GLU A 368 -4.93 15.93 -4.43
C GLU A 368 -3.82 16.03 -5.48
N LEU A 369 -3.88 15.23 -6.54
CA LEU A 369 -2.95 15.30 -7.69
C LEU A 369 -3.09 16.61 -8.49
N LYS A 370 -4.25 17.26 -8.46
CA LYS A 370 -4.49 18.56 -9.13
C LYS A 370 -3.99 19.76 -8.33
N LYS A 371 -3.76 19.60 -7.02
CA LYS A 371 -3.31 20.67 -6.14
C LYS A 371 -1.79 20.81 -6.22
N GLU A 372 -1.28 22.02 -6.05
CA GLU A 372 0.15 22.22 -5.86
C GLU A 372 0.63 21.41 -4.63
N ILE A 373 1.74 20.69 -4.80
CA ILE A 373 2.30 19.79 -3.78
C ILE A 373 3.28 20.59 -2.92
N PRO A 374 3.02 20.78 -1.62
CA PRO A 374 3.94 21.48 -0.74
C PRO A 374 5.19 20.63 -0.51
N MET A 375 6.28 20.98 -1.20
CA MET A 375 7.58 20.34 -1.03
C MET A 375 8.57 21.33 -0.41
N PRO A 376 9.52 20.86 0.41
CA PRO A 376 10.56 21.73 0.95
C PRO A 376 11.47 22.23 -0.18
N THR A 377 12.13 23.36 0.02
CA THR A 377 13.01 23.99 -0.98
C THR A 377 14.25 23.17 -1.31
N TRP A 378 14.64 22.23 -0.44
CA TRP A 378 15.74 21.32 -0.66
C TRP A 378 15.32 20.03 -1.39
N ALA A 379 14.03 19.79 -1.59
CA ALA A 379 13.56 18.62 -2.33
C ALA A 379 13.90 18.74 -3.83
N SER A 380 14.12 17.58 -4.43
CA SER A 380 14.41 17.42 -5.85
C SER A 380 13.13 17.20 -6.67
N ILE A 381 13.25 17.33 -8.00
CA ILE A 381 12.18 16.94 -8.93
C ILE A 381 11.86 15.45 -8.80
N GLN A 382 12.86 14.62 -8.48
CA GLN A 382 12.67 13.19 -8.25
C GLN A 382 11.77 12.92 -7.04
N ASP A 383 11.84 13.75 -6.00
CA ASP A 383 10.96 13.61 -4.83
C ASP A 383 9.49 13.90 -5.18
N VAL A 384 9.25 14.87 -6.07
CA VAL A 384 7.90 15.15 -6.61
C VAL A 384 7.40 13.96 -7.44
N LYS A 385 8.25 13.40 -8.30
CA LYS A 385 7.90 12.22 -9.10
C LYS A 385 7.58 11.02 -8.21
N ASN A 386 8.43 10.75 -7.21
CA ASN A 386 8.21 9.68 -6.23
C ASN A 386 6.88 9.85 -5.48
N PHE A 387 6.52 11.09 -5.12
CA PHE A 387 5.21 11.38 -4.52
C PHE A 387 4.07 11.06 -5.48
N GLN A 388 4.14 11.53 -6.74
CA GLN A 388 3.12 11.30 -7.75
C GLN A 388 2.96 9.81 -8.05
N ASP A 389 4.07 9.09 -8.23
CA ASP A 389 4.07 7.64 -8.48
C ASP A 389 3.37 6.88 -7.35
N ARG A 390 3.59 7.25 -6.08
CA ARG A 390 2.86 6.67 -4.93
C ARG A 390 1.36 6.93 -5.01
N MET A 391 0.94 8.15 -5.35
CA MET A 391 -0.47 8.50 -5.51
C MET A 391 -1.11 7.71 -6.65
N HIS A 392 -0.43 7.58 -7.79
CA HIS A 392 -0.92 6.80 -8.93
C HIS A 392 -1.01 5.30 -8.63
N LYS A 393 -0.06 4.74 -7.87
CA LYS A 393 -0.12 3.35 -7.37
C LYS A 393 -1.33 3.15 -6.44
N MET A 394 -1.53 4.02 -5.45
CA MET A 394 -2.70 3.92 -4.56
C MET A 394 -4.03 3.97 -5.33
N LYS A 395 -4.14 4.84 -6.34
CA LYS A 395 -5.33 4.87 -7.21
C LYS A 395 -5.52 3.57 -7.99
N ALA A 396 -4.44 2.99 -8.52
CA ALA A 396 -4.50 1.70 -9.21
C ALA A 396 -4.93 0.57 -8.25
N ASP A 397 -4.40 0.54 -7.02
CA ASP A 397 -4.79 -0.43 -6.00
C ASP A 397 -6.29 -0.31 -5.66
N MET A 398 -6.81 0.91 -5.46
CA MET A 398 -8.24 1.12 -5.23
C MET A 398 -9.11 0.65 -6.41
N MET A 399 -8.64 0.80 -7.65
CA MET A 399 -9.34 0.26 -8.82
C MET A 399 -9.33 -1.28 -8.82
N CYS A 400 -8.22 -1.93 -8.45
CA CYS A 400 -8.16 -3.37 -8.26
C CYS A 400 -9.18 -3.86 -7.21
N GLU A 401 -9.33 -3.12 -6.11
CA GLU A 401 -10.34 -3.42 -5.09
C GLU A 401 -11.77 -3.35 -5.63
N LEU A 402 -12.08 -2.35 -6.46
CA LEU A 402 -13.38 -2.24 -7.13
C LEU A 402 -13.64 -3.42 -8.08
N ILE A 403 -12.64 -3.83 -8.86
CA ILE A 403 -12.74 -4.98 -9.78
C ILE A 403 -13.03 -6.25 -8.97
N GLY A 404 -12.27 -6.51 -7.90
CA GLY A 404 -12.47 -7.67 -7.04
C GLY A 404 -13.88 -7.75 -6.47
N VAL A 405 -14.38 -6.64 -5.92
CA VAL A 405 -15.74 -6.60 -5.36
C VAL A 405 -16.82 -6.77 -6.42
N ALA A 406 -16.67 -6.13 -7.58
CA ALA A 406 -17.62 -6.26 -8.68
C ALA A 406 -17.71 -7.71 -9.17
N ILE A 407 -16.57 -8.42 -9.29
CA ILE A 407 -16.55 -9.84 -9.65
C ILE A 407 -17.24 -10.69 -8.58
N SER A 408 -16.90 -10.52 -7.30
CA SER A 408 -17.52 -11.28 -6.19
C SER A 408 -19.04 -11.07 -6.08
N ARG A 409 -19.55 -9.95 -6.58
CA ARG A 409 -20.97 -9.59 -6.61
C ARG A 409 -21.67 -9.93 -7.93
N SER A 410 -20.96 -10.51 -8.88
CA SER A 410 -21.44 -10.78 -10.25
C SER A 410 -21.85 -9.52 -11.04
N GLU A 411 -21.28 -8.37 -10.70
CA GLU A 411 -21.45 -7.07 -11.38
C GLU A 411 -20.45 -6.96 -12.54
N TYR A 412 -20.49 -7.91 -13.48
CA TYR A 412 -19.45 -8.11 -14.50
C TYR A 412 -19.21 -6.90 -15.42
N ALA A 413 -20.25 -6.12 -15.73
CA ALA A 413 -20.11 -4.92 -16.56
C ALA A 413 -19.30 -3.83 -15.85
N ASP A 414 -19.49 -3.67 -14.54
CA ASP A 414 -18.68 -2.74 -13.74
C ASP A 414 -17.25 -3.26 -13.62
N ALA A 415 -17.05 -4.57 -13.43
CA ALA A 415 -15.72 -5.19 -13.40
C ALA A 415 -14.94 -4.95 -14.70
N GLU A 416 -15.57 -5.15 -15.87
CA GLU A 416 -14.97 -4.89 -17.19
C GLU A 416 -14.61 -3.40 -17.36
N ARG A 417 -15.51 -2.49 -16.98
CA ARG A 417 -15.25 -1.05 -17.02
C ARG A 417 -14.05 -0.68 -16.15
N HIS A 418 -14.00 -1.17 -14.91
CA HIS A 418 -12.90 -0.87 -14.00
C HIS A 418 -11.58 -1.51 -14.46
N LEU A 419 -11.62 -2.70 -15.07
CA LEU A 419 -10.46 -3.32 -15.72
C LEU A 419 -9.91 -2.45 -16.85
N ALA A 420 -10.78 -1.92 -17.72
CA ALA A 420 -10.35 -1.01 -18.79
C ALA A 420 -9.73 0.28 -18.20
N GLN A 421 -10.33 0.84 -17.15
CA GLN A 421 -9.83 2.03 -16.46
C GLN A 421 -8.45 1.81 -15.82
N VAL A 422 -8.24 0.71 -15.11
CA VAL A 422 -6.94 0.43 -14.47
C VAL A 422 -5.85 0.16 -15.51
N ILE A 423 -6.17 -0.52 -16.61
CA ILE A 423 -5.23 -0.72 -17.73
C ILE A 423 -4.84 0.63 -18.35
N ALA A 424 -5.82 1.49 -18.63
CA ALA A 424 -5.56 2.81 -19.19
C ALA A 424 -4.69 3.65 -18.23
N HIS A 425 -5.08 3.73 -16.96
CA HIS A 425 -4.36 4.48 -15.92
C HIS A 425 -2.92 3.99 -15.76
N THR A 426 -2.72 2.68 -15.60
CA THR A 426 -1.38 2.12 -15.37
C THR A 426 -0.45 2.29 -16.58
N ARG A 427 -0.99 2.27 -17.81
CA ARG A 427 -0.23 2.59 -19.02
C ARG A 427 0.11 4.08 -19.13
N THR A 428 -0.86 4.97 -18.86
CA THR A 428 -0.64 6.43 -18.90
C THR A 428 0.48 6.88 -17.97
N TYR A 429 0.60 6.26 -16.79
CA TYR A 429 1.61 6.61 -15.79
C TYR A 429 2.82 5.68 -15.77
N ASN A 430 2.98 4.83 -16.79
CA ASN A 430 4.11 3.90 -16.93
C ASN A 430 4.35 2.99 -15.70
N ILE A 431 3.28 2.48 -15.11
CA ILE A 431 3.29 1.53 -13.99
C ILE A 431 2.61 0.20 -14.34
N PHE A 432 2.34 -0.07 -15.62
CA PHE A 432 1.67 -1.28 -16.08
C PHE A 432 2.40 -2.56 -15.67
N ASN A 433 3.73 -2.60 -15.79
CA ASN A 433 4.54 -3.78 -15.49
C ASN A 433 4.42 -4.22 -14.02
N ILE A 434 4.22 -3.27 -13.09
CA ILE A 434 4.01 -3.56 -11.66
C ILE A 434 2.63 -4.22 -11.44
N TYR A 435 1.64 -3.91 -12.27
CA TYR A 435 0.27 -4.38 -12.12
C TYR A 435 -0.12 -5.47 -13.12
N SER A 436 0.75 -5.84 -14.05
CA SER A 436 0.45 -6.72 -15.19
C SER A 436 -0.08 -8.09 -14.72
N ALA A 437 0.60 -8.70 -13.75
CA ALA A 437 0.19 -9.97 -13.14
C ALA A 437 -1.16 -9.87 -12.44
N ARG A 438 -1.38 -8.82 -11.62
CA ARG A 438 -2.63 -8.62 -10.85
C ARG A 438 -3.82 -8.30 -11.77
N ILE A 439 -3.62 -7.46 -12.78
CA ILE A 439 -4.63 -7.17 -13.81
C ILE A 439 -5.00 -8.46 -14.55
N THR A 440 -4.01 -9.26 -14.91
CA THR A 440 -4.23 -10.55 -15.59
C THR A 440 -4.97 -11.55 -14.68
N LEU A 441 -4.66 -11.57 -13.39
CA LEU A 441 -5.38 -12.37 -12.40
C LEU A 441 -6.87 -11.95 -12.31
N HIS A 442 -7.16 -10.65 -12.30
CA HIS A 442 -8.55 -10.17 -12.35
C HIS A 442 -9.25 -10.54 -13.66
N GLN A 443 -8.55 -10.51 -14.81
CA GLN A 443 -9.08 -11.02 -16.08
C GLN A 443 -9.39 -12.52 -15.99
N ALA A 444 -8.54 -13.31 -15.32
CA ALA A 444 -8.78 -14.73 -15.07
C ALA A 444 -10.04 -14.93 -14.22
N HIS A 445 -10.18 -14.20 -13.11
CA HIS A 445 -11.35 -14.25 -12.23
C HIS A 445 -12.64 -13.89 -12.98
N LEU A 446 -12.61 -12.84 -13.80
CA LEU A 446 -13.76 -12.44 -14.61
C LEU A 446 -14.13 -13.53 -15.62
N ALA A 447 -13.16 -14.02 -16.40
CA ALA A 447 -13.38 -15.09 -17.38
C ALA A 447 -13.91 -16.37 -16.71
N HIS A 448 -13.37 -16.73 -15.55
CA HIS A 448 -13.82 -17.87 -14.75
C HIS A 448 -15.28 -17.67 -14.32
N SER A 449 -15.62 -16.51 -13.76
CA SER A 449 -16.98 -16.18 -13.33
C SER A 449 -18.02 -16.12 -14.48
N GLN A 450 -17.56 -15.93 -15.71
CA GLN A 450 -18.36 -15.95 -16.94
C GLN A 450 -18.39 -17.33 -17.62
N ALA A 451 -17.82 -18.37 -17.00
CA ALA A 451 -17.68 -19.72 -17.57
C ALA A 451 -16.93 -19.77 -18.92
N GLN A 452 -15.89 -18.93 -19.06
CA GLN A 452 -14.96 -18.93 -20.18
C GLN A 452 -13.69 -19.70 -19.79
N SER A 453 -13.81 -21.01 -19.57
CA SER A 453 -12.78 -21.84 -18.95
C SER A 453 -11.42 -21.77 -19.66
N GLU A 454 -11.38 -21.86 -20.99
CA GLU A 454 -10.12 -21.78 -21.76
C GLU A 454 -9.40 -20.45 -21.57
N ARG A 455 -10.15 -19.33 -21.60
CA ARG A 455 -9.60 -17.99 -21.39
C ARG A 455 -9.11 -17.84 -19.96
N ALA A 456 -9.88 -18.32 -18.99
CA ALA A 456 -9.51 -18.27 -17.59
C ALA A 456 -8.20 -19.01 -17.31
N ILE A 457 -8.04 -20.24 -17.82
CA ILE A 457 -6.80 -21.03 -17.70
C ILE A 457 -5.61 -20.27 -18.30
N LYS A 458 -5.75 -19.72 -19.51
CA LYS A 458 -4.69 -18.92 -20.15
C LYS A 458 -4.31 -17.72 -19.28
N CYS A 459 -5.29 -16.96 -18.78
CA CYS A 459 -5.04 -15.82 -17.92
C CYS A 459 -4.38 -16.22 -16.58
N TYR A 460 -4.81 -17.31 -15.93
CA TYR A 460 -4.16 -17.78 -14.70
C TYR A 460 -2.69 -18.14 -14.93
N ARG A 461 -2.38 -18.87 -16.00
CA ARG A 461 -0.99 -19.23 -16.34
C ARG A 461 -0.12 -18.01 -16.61
N VAL A 462 -0.65 -17.03 -17.36
CA VAL A 462 0.07 -15.77 -17.62
C VAL A 462 0.27 -14.98 -16.32
N ALA A 463 -0.74 -14.90 -15.46
CA ALA A 463 -0.61 -14.23 -14.17
C ALA A 463 0.43 -14.91 -13.27
N ALA A 464 0.45 -16.25 -13.23
CA ALA A 464 1.45 -17.02 -12.51
C ALA A 464 2.86 -16.78 -13.07
N TYR A 465 3.03 -16.84 -14.40
CA TYR A 465 4.30 -16.58 -15.07
C TYR A 465 4.83 -15.16 -14.77
N LEU A 466 3.99 -14.14 -14.89
CA LEU A 466 4.39 -12.74 -14.65
C LEU A 466 4.73 -12.43 -13.18
N SER A 467 4.32 -13.29 -12.24
CA SER A 467 4.50 -13.09 -10.80
C SER A 467 5.44 -14.10 -10.14
N GLN A 468 6.02 -15.02 -10.93
CA GLN A 468 6.93 -16.04 -10.42
C GLN A 468 8.23 -15.42 -9.89
N GLN A 469 8.85 -16.10 -8.93
CA GLN A 469 10.17 -15.74 -8.45
C GLN A 469 11.21 -16.05 -9.55
N ARG A 470 12.06 -15.08 -9.89
CA ARG A 470 13.11 -15.25 -10.89
C ARG A 470 14.40 -15.66 -10.19
N SER A 471 14.85 -16.88 -10.45
CA SER A 471 16.15 -17.36 -9.96
C SER A 471 17.26 -16.66 -10.76
N SER A 472 17.99 -15.73 -10.14
CA SER A 472 19.18 -15.05 -10.69
C SER A 472 19.06 -14.57 -12.15
N ARG A 473 18.81 -13.28 -12.36
CA ARG A 473 18.94 -12.57 -13.66
C ARG A 473 20.08 -13.15 -14.50
N SER A 474 19.76 -14.02 -15.46
CA SER A 474 20.66 -14.27 -16.58
C SER A 474 20.62 -13.03 -17.44
N GLU A 475 21.71 -12.27 -17.45
CA GLU A 475 21.91 -10.98 -18.13
C GLU A 475 21.58 -10.98 -19.64
N GLU A 476 21.29 -12.15 -20.23
CA GLU A 476 21.07 -12.33 -21.67
C GLU A 476 19.58 -12.30 -22.11
N SER A 477 18.60 -12.12 -21.20
CA SER A 477 17.16 -12.12 -21.55
C SER A 477 16.40 -10.81 -21.24
N ASP A 478 17.10 -9.74 -20.88
CA ASP A 478 16.57 -8.59 -20.13
C ASP A 478 15.71 -7.56 -20.91
N GLU A 479 15.42 -7.73 -22.20
CA GLU A 479 14.66 -6.72 -22.96
C GLU A 479 13.14 -7.01 -23.11
N GLN A 480 12.63 -8.15 -22.64
CA GLN A 480 11.25 -8.56 -22.95
C GLN A 480 10.38 -9.09 -21.80
N ASP A 481 10.87 -9.13 -20.57
CA ASP A 481 10.06 -9.59 -19.42
C ASP A 481 9.42 -8.43 -18.66
N ASP A 482 8.13 -8.20 -18.92
CA ASP A 482 7.29 -7.13 -18.32
C ASP A 482 6.67 -7.52 -16.94
N GLY A 483 7.03 -8.66 -16.35
CA GLY A 483 6.44 -9.14 -15.08
C GLY A 483 7.01 -8.52 -13.81
N CYS A 484 6.24 -8.53 -12.72
CA CYS A 484 6.67 -8.11 -11.38
C CYS A 484 6.42 -9.26 -10.40
N GLU A 485 7.47 -9.67 -9.67
CA GLU A 485 7.39 -10.77 -8.71
C GLU A 485 6.40 -10.46 -7.59
N ASP A 486 5.43 -11.36 -7.39
CA ASP A 486 4.44 -11.24 -6.32
C ASP A 486 3.98 -12.65 -5.95
N ARG A 487 4.58 -13.20 -4.90
CA ARG A 487 4.29 -14.55 -4.42
C ARG A 487 2.80 -14.75 -4.09
N TRP A 488 2.12 -13.71 -3.59
CA TRP A 488 0.71 -13.80 -3.26
C TRP A 488 -0.14 -13.94 -4.53
N VAL A 489 0.15 -13.15 -5.57
CA VAL A 489 -0.52 -13.23 -6.87
C VAL A 489 -0.21 -14.56 -7.57
N ASN A 490 1.05 -15.04 -7.51
CA ASN A 490 1.46 -16.30 -8.11
C ASN A 490 0.68 -17.48 -7.54
N VAL A 491 0.66 -17.63 -6.22
CA VAL A 491 -0.05 -18.72 -5.53
C VAL A 491 -1.55 -18.60 -5.75
N SER A 492 -2.11 -17.38 -5.72
CA SER A 492 -3.53 -17.15 -6.04
C SER A 492 -3.91 -17.58 -7.46
N ALA A 493 -3.04 -17.31 -8.44
CA ALA A 493 -3.27 -17.69 -9.83
C ALA A 493 -3.23 -19.21 -10.02
N ARG A 494 -2.24 -19.89 -9.41
CA ARG A 494 -2.12 -21.35 -9.44
C ARG A 494 -3.27 -22.04 -8.73
N ALA A 495 -3.69 -21.55 -7.57
CA ALA A 495 -4.85 -22.06 -6.85
C ALA A 495 -6.14 -21.88 -7.68
N GLY A 496 -6.31 -20.74 -8.34
CA GLY A 496 -7.44 -20.46 -9.23
C GLY A 496 -7.49 -21.37 -10.46
N GLU A 497 -6.35 -21.61 -11.12
CA GLU A 497 -6.24 -22.57 -12.23
C GLU A 497 -6.64 -23.98 -11.77
N LEU A 498 -6.08 -24.42 -10.64
CA LEU A 498 -6.32 -25.76 -10.13
C LEU A 498 -7.79 -25.97 -9.76
N TRP A 499 -8.42 -24.98 -9.13
CA TRP A 499 -9.86 -24.98 -8.84
C TRP A 499 -10.71 -25.16 -10.10
N LEU A 500 -10.39 -24.43 -11.16
CA LEU A 500 -11.09 -24.54 -12.43
C LEU A 500 -10.90 -25.93 -13.04
N ARG A 501 -9.69 -26.50 -12.99
CA ARG A 501 -9.40 -27.84 -13.50
C ARG A 501 -10.10 -28.94 -12.70
N VAL A 502 -10.20 -28.79 -11.38
CA VAL A 502 -11.00 -29.71 -10.53
C VAL A 502 -12.48 -29.65 -10.93
N GLY A 503 -13.01 -28.45 -11.16
CA GLY A 503 -14.38 -28.28 -11.64
C GLY A 503 -14.63 -28.96 -13.01
N LEU A 504 -13.70 -28.79 -13.96
CA LEU A 504 -13.80 -29.42 -15.28
C LEU A 504 -13.65 -30.94 -15.23
N ALA A 505 -12.76 -31.46 -14.38
CA ALA A 505 -12.63 -32.91 -14.18
C ALA A 505 -13.95 -33.51 -13.66
N GLY A 506 -14.72 -32.77 -12.86
CA GLY A 506 -16.05 -33.22 -12.40
C GLY A 506 -17.11 -33.28 -13.50
N GLU A 507 -16.85 -32.75 -14.70
CA GLU A 507 -17.72 -32.88 -15.88
C GLU A 507 -17.36 -34.11 -16.75
N GLU A 508 -16.29 -34.84 -16.41
CA GLU A 508 -15.82 -35.99 -17.19
C GLU A 508 -16.71 -37.23 -16.93
N GLU A 509 -17.25 -37.80 -18.00
CA GLU A 509 -18.15 -38.96 -17.91
C GLU A 509 -17.41 -40.30 -17.79
N ASP A 510 -16.17 -40.38 -18.28
CA ASP A 510 -15.33 -41.58 -18.16
C ASP A 510 -14.65 -41.64 -16.79
N GLU A 511 -15.04 -42.63 -15.98
CA GLU A 511 -14.51 -42.85 -14.63
C GLU A 511 -13.00 -43.10 -14.63
N ALA A 512 -12.46 -43.81 -15.63
CA ALA A 512 -11.03 -44.09 -15.70
C ALA A 512 -10.22 -42.82 -15.98
N GLU A 513 -10.72 -41.98 -16.89
CA GLU A 513 -10.13 -40.68 -17.20
C GLU A 513 -10.25 -39.72 -16.02
N PHE A 514 -11.41 -39.67 -15.37
CA PHE A 514 -11.63 -38.88 -14.16
C PHE A 514 -10.60 -39.22 -13.07
N VAL A 515 -10.42 -40.50 -12.77
CA VAL A 515 -9.44 -40.95 -11.77
C VAL A 515 -8.02 -40.53 -12.17
N ARG A 516 -7.65 -40.68 -13.43
CA ARG A 516 -6.33 -40.29 -13.96
C ARG A 516 -6.10 -38.79 -13.80
N VAL A 517 -7.05 -37.96 -14.24
CA VAL A 517 -6.97 -36.50 -14.15
C VAL A 517 -6.90 -36.05 -12.69
N MET A 518 -7.76 -36.60 -11.82
CA MET A 518 -7.77 -36.26 -10.40
C MET A 518 -6.48 -36.65 -9.68
N GLN A 519 -5.82 -37.76 -10.03
CA GLN A 519 -4.51 -38.11 -9.48
C GLN A 519 -3.44 -37.07 -9.80
N VAL A 520 -3.42 -36.55 -11.03
CA VAL A 520 -2.51 -35.47 -11.44
C VAL A 520 -2.81 -34.20 -10.64
N LEU A 521 -4.10 -33.81 -10.55
CA LEU A 521 -4.52 -32.62 -9.80
C LEU A 521 -4.22 -32.74 -8.30
N ARG A 522 -4.32 -33.93 -7.70
CA ARG A 522 -3.93 -34.16 -6.30
C ARG A 522 -2.44 -33.93 -6.08
N LYS A 523 -1.59 -34.37 -7.02
CA LYS A 523 -0.14 -34.15 -6.93
C LYS A 523 0.20 -32.66 -7.02
N GLU A 524 -0.30 -31.98 -8.05
CA GLU A 524 -0.12 -30.53 -8.22
C GLU A 524 -0.71 -29.73 -7.05
N GLY A 525 -1.88 -30.15 -6.55
CA GLY A 525 -2.56 -29.48 -5.45
C GLY A 525 -1.83 -29.57 -4.12
N LYS A 526 -1.13 -30.66 -3.83
CA LYS A 526 -0.28 -30.75 -2.62
C LYS A 526 0.81 -29.68 -2.61
N GLU A 527 1.40 -29.38 -3.77
CA GLU A 527 2.42 -28.33 -3.90
C GLU A 527 1.82 -26.95 -3.67
N VAL A 528 0.70 -26.64 -4.32
CA VAL A 528 0.01 -25.35 -4.18
C VAL A 528 -0.50 -25.13 -2.75
N VAL A 529 -1.10 -26.14 -2.12
CA VAL A 529 -1.56 -26.05 -0.73
C VAL A 529 -0.41 -25.78 0.23
N LYS A 530 0.75 -26.43 0.03
CA LYS A 530 1.95 -26.14 0.82
C LYS A 530 2.42 -24.70 0.64
N GLU A 531 2.35 -24.16 -0.57
CA GLU A 531 2.70 -22.77 -0.83
C GLU A 531 1.71 -21.76 -0.23
N CYS A 532 0.43 -22.14 -0.08
CA CYS A 532 -0.58 -21.33 0.59
C CYS A 532 -0.30 -21.16 2.09
N GLN A 533 0.39 -22.10 2.74
CA GLN A 533 0.72 -22.04 4.17
C GLN A 533 1.66 -20.86 4.46
N GLY A 534 1.29 -20.02 5.43
CA GLY A 534 2.04 -18.83 5.81
C GLY A 534 1.77 -17.59 4.94
N LEU A 535 0.91 -17.69 3.91
CA LEU A 535 0.53 -16.57 3.02
C LEU A 535 -0.74 -15.83 3.50
N GLY A 536 -0.93 -15.78 4.81
CA GLY A 536 -2.03 -15.07 5.46
C GLY A 536 -3.33 -15.87 5.48
N GLY A 537 -4.26 -15.50 6.38
CA GLY A 537 -5.43 -16.32 6.71
C GLY A 537 -6.39 -16.54 5.53
N THR A 538 -6.35 -15.69 4.50
CA THR A 538 -7.23 -15.84 3.32
C THR A 538 -6.72 -16.88 2.34
N ILE A 539 -5.44 -16.85 2.02
CA ILE A 539 -4.85 -17.85 1.13
C ILE A 539 -4.78 -19.20 1.83
N GLU A 540 -4.53 -19.22 3.15
CA GLU A 540 -4.66 -20.44 3.95
C GLU A 540 -6.09 -21.00 3.94
N ALA A 541 -7.12 -20.15 4.04
CA ALA A 541 -8.50 -20.58 3.90
C ALA A 541 -8.75 -21.22 2.53
N VAL A 542 -8.30 -20.59 1.44
CA VAL A 542 -8.41 -21.12 0.07
C VAL A 542 -7.67 -22.45 -0.07
N GLY A 543 -6.46 -22.56 0.48
CA GLY A 543 -5.68 -23.80 0.53
C GLY A 543 -6.42 -24.92 1.26
N ALA A 544 -7.05 -24.61 2.40
CA ALA A 544 -7.87 -25.58 3.13
C ALA A 544 -9.12 -26.03 2.35
N VAL A 545 -9.78 -25.14 1.60
CA VAL A 545 -10.90 -25.59 0.74
C VAL A 545 -10.38 -26.48 -0.40
N LEU A 546 -9.26 -26.11 -1.02
CA LEU A 546 -8.64 -26.90 -2.08
C LEU A 546 -8.23 -28.30 -1.59
N GLU A 547 -7.62 -28.38 -0.41
CA GLU A 547 -7.23 -29.63 0.22
C GLU A 547 -8.46 -30.51 0.53
N ALA A 548 -9.56 -29.90 0.97
CA ALA A 548 -10.82 -30.63 1.16
C ALA A 548 -11.39 -31.22 -0.13
N CYS A 549 -11.32 -30.49 -1.25
CA CYS A 549 -11.81 -30.96 -2.55
C CYS A 549 -10.92 -32.06 -3.16
N LEU A 550 -9.64 -32.09 -2.81
CA LEU A 550 -8.68 -33.08 -3.31
C LEU A 550 -8.58 -34.33 -2.43
N ALA A 551 -9.09 -34.27 -1.19
CA ALA A 551 -9.08 -35.37 -0.24
C ALA A 551 -9.93 -36.56 -0.74
N GLU A 552 -9.41 -37.77 -0.54
CA GLU A 552 -10.11 -39.02 -0.84
C GLU A 552 -10.99 -39.47 0.33
N GLU A 553 -10.62 -39.07 1.55
CA GLU A 553 -11.32 -39.44 2.78
C GLU A 553 -12.29 -38.35 3.25
N PHE A 554 -13.53 -38.75 3.53
CA PHE A 554 -14.58 -37.87 4.02
C PHE A 554 -14.21 -37.12 5.30
N LEU A 555 -13.63 -37.81 6.29
CA LEU A 555 -13.27 -37.23 7.58
C LEU A 555 -12.16 -36.16 7.42
N VAL A 556 -11.20 -36.42 6.53
CA VAL A 556 -10.12 -35.48 6.21
C VAL A 556 -10.71 -34.24 5.55
N ALA A 557 -11.53 -34.39 4.51
CA ALA A 557 -12.19 -33.28 3.83
C ALA A 557 -12.98 -32.38 4.81
N LYS A 558 -13.71 -32.98 5.75
CA LYS A 558 -14.48 -32.27 6.77
C LYS A 558 -13.61 -31.44 7.72
N VAL A 559 -12.45 -31.96 8.13
CA VAL A 559 -11.50 -31.24 8.99
C VAL A 559 -10.98 -29.99 8.26
N HIS A 560 -10.58 -30.13 6.99
CA HIS A 560 -10.10 -29.00 6.19
C HIS A 560 -11.20 -27.95 5.95
N LEU A 561 -12.44 -28.35 5.65
CA LEU A 561 -13.56 -27.41 5.53
C LEU A 561 -13.87 -26.67 6.84
N ARG A 562 -13.74 -27.34 8.00
CA ARG A 562 -13.87 -26.67 9.30
C ARG A 562 -12.79 -25.61 9.50
N ASN A 563 -11.54 -25.91 9.11
CA ASN A 563 -10.44 -24.94 9.18
C ASN A 563 -10.72 -23.74 8.26
N ALA A 564 -11.14 -23.98 7.01
CA ALA A 564 -11.53 -22.92 6.09
C ALA A 564 -12.70 -22.06 6.62
N LEU A 565 -13.68 -22.68 7.29
CA LEU A 565 -14.80 -21.96 7.90
C LEU A 565 -14.33 -21.07 9.05
N ASN A 566 -13.40 -21.55 9.89
CA ASN A 566 -12.82 -20.77 10.97
C ASN A 566 -12.07 -19.55 10.44
N PHE A 567 -11.20 -19.74 9.44
CA PHE A 567 -10.44 -18.64 8.83
C PHE A 567 -11.36 -17.62 8.14
N SER A 568 -12.31 -18.06 7.31
CA SER A 568 -13.24 -17.14 6.63
C SER A 568 -14.15 -16.40 7.60
N THR A 569 -14.55 -17.03 8.71
CA THR A 569 -15.34 -16.38 9.77
C THR A 569 -14.52 -15.34 10.54
N ALA A 570 -13.30 -15.67 10.95
CA ALA A 570 -12.39 -14.71 11.60
C ALA A 570 -12.11 -13.50 10.70
N ALA A 571 -11.95 -13.73 9.39
CA ALA A 571 -11.68 -12.69 8.41
C ALA A 571 -12.92 -11.88 7.99
N GLN A 572 -14.13 -12.28 8.42
CA GLN A 572 -15.40 -11.76 7.91
C GLN A 572 -15.51 -11.81 6.38
N ASP A 573 -14.89 -12.81 5.75
CA ASP A 573 -14.98 -13.04 4.32
C ASP A 573 -16.27 -13.80 4.00
N ASN A 574 -17.36 -13.06 3.85
CA ASN A 574 -18.66 -13.63 3.54
C ASN A 574 -18.77 -14.25 2.14
N HIS A 575 -17.88 -13.89 1.21
CA HIS A 575 -17.87 -14.49 -0.11
C HIS A 575 -17.33 -15.92 -0.05
N LEU A 576 -16.15 -16.11 0.55
CA LEU A 576 -15.59 -17.44 0.76
C LEU A 576 -16.42 -18.27 1.74
N ARG A 577 -16.93 -17.65 2.81
CA ARG A 577 -17.77 -18.34 3.81
C ARG A 577 -19.04 -18.95 3.20
N ALA A 578 -19.68 -18.26 2.25
CA ALA A 578 -20.84 -18.80 1.55
C ALA A 578 -20.50 -20.10 0.77
N LEU A 579 -19.36 -20.13 0.09
CA LEU A 579 -18.86 -21.32 -0.61
C LEU A 579 -18.53 -22.46 0.38
N VAL A 580 -17.81 -22.16 1.47
CA VAL A 580 -17.44 -23.16 2.47
C VAL A 580 -18.68 -23.78 3.10
N LEU A 581 -19.69 -22.99 3.47
CA LEU A 581 -20.96 -23.49 4.02
C LEU A 581 -21.70 -24.39 3.03
N ALA A 582 -21.71 -24.04 1.74
CA ALA A 582 -22.30 -24.87 0.70
C ALA A 582 -21.59 -26.22 0.58
N LEU A 583 -20.25 -26.24 0.59
CA LEU A 583 -19.45 -27.47 0.53
C LEU A 583 -19.62 -28.32 1.80
N VAL A 584 -19.63 -27.73 2.98
CA VAL A 584 -19.89 -28.47 4.23
C VAL A 584 -21.29 -29.05 4.19
N ALA A 585 -22.30 -28.31 3.74
CA ALA A 585 -23.65 -28.82 3.62
C ALA A 585 -23.72 -30.05 2.71
N ALA A 586 -23.04 -30.07 1.56
CA ALA A 586 -22.96 -31.24 0.68
C ALA A 586 -22.48 -32.50 1.41
N GLN A 587 -21.51 -32.37 2.32
CA GLN A 587 -21.02 -33.49 3.13
C GLN A 587 -22.06 -34.01 4.14
N TYR A 588 -23.01 -33.17 4.55
CA TYR A 588 -24.07 -33.52 5.51
C TYR A 588 -25.40 -33.92 4.88
N VAL A 589 -25.65 -33.64 3.58
CA VAL A 589 -26.93 -33.91 2.90
C VAL A 589 -27.42 -35.36 3.07
N HIS A 590 -26.50 -36.32 3.19
CA HIS A 590 -26.82 -37.74 3.35
C HIS A 590 -26.70 -38.27 4.78
N THR A 591 -26.17 -37.49 5.73
CA THR A 591 -25.88 -37.94 7.11
C THR A 591 -26.65 -37.18 8.18
N SER A 592 -26.94 -35.90 7.98
CA SER A 592 -27.74 -35.07 8.89
C SER A 592 -28.47 -33.97 8.10
N THR A 593 -29.73 -34.22 7.78
CA THR A 593 -30.56 -33.32 6.98
C THR A 593 -30.76 -31.97 7.65
N GLU A 594 -31.05 -31.93 8.95
CA GLU A 594 -31.25 -30.70 9.72
C GLU A 594 -30.01 -29.78 9.72
N HIS A 595 -28.82 -30.37 9.87
CA HIS A 595 -27.57 -29.61 9.83
C HIS A 595 -27.29 -29.07 8.42
N ALA A 596 -27.53 -29.89 7.40
CA ALA A 596 -27.39 -29.48 6.00
C ALA A 596 -28.35 -28.33 5.65
N GLU A 597 -29.62 -28.40 6.08
CA GLU A 597 -30.61 -27.34 5.85
C GLU A 597 -30.19 -26.01 6.50
N THR A 598 -29.69 -26.05 7.73
CA THR A 598 -29.22 -24.85 8.44
C THR A 598 -28.05 -24.18 7.71
N MET A 599 -27.09 -24.98 7.23
CA MET A 599 -25.94 -24.48 6.47
C MET A 599 -26.33 -23.94 5.10
N LEU A 600 -27.20 -24.64 4.35
CA LEU A 600 -27.71 -24.18 3.05
C LEU A 600 -28.51 -22.88 3.19
N SER A 601 -29.34 -22.76 4.23
CA SER A 601 -30.09 -21.54 4.52
C SER A 601 -29.16 -20.34 4.78
N THR A 602 -28.11 -20.54 5.57
CA THR A 602 -27.11 -19.50 5.84
C THR A 602 -26.33 -19.14 4.58
N ALA A 603 -25.91 -20.13 3.78
CA ALA A 603 -25.23 -19.91 2.51
C ALA A 603 -26.10 -19.15 1.51
N GLU A 604 -27.41 -19.47 1.43
CA GLU A 604 -28.38 -18.78 0.57
C GLU A 604 -28.54 -17.31 0.97
N GLN A 605 -28.62 -17.01 2.27
CA GLN A 605 -28.71 -15.62 2.75
C GLN A 605 -27.49 -14.79 2.34
N LEU A 606 -26.28 -15.36 2.50
CA LEU A 606 -25.04 -14.70 2.08
C LEU A 606 -25.00 -14.53 0.56
N ALA A 607 -25.30 -15.59 -0.20
CA ALA A 607 -25.25 -15.59 -1.66
C ALA A 607 -26.31 -14.66 -2.29
N ALA A 608 -27.49 -14.54 -1.68
CA ALA A 608 -28.53 -13.58 -2.07
C ALA A 608 -28.15 -12.12 -1.73
N GLY A 609 -27.35 -11.93 -0.67
CA GLY A 609 -26.85 -10.62 -0.26
C GLY A 609 -25.66 -10.11 -1.11
N LEU A 610 -24.92 -11.01 -1.76
CA LEU A 610 -23.98 -10.65 -2.84
C LEU A 610 -24.77 -10.01 -3.97
N GLY A 611 -24.34 -8.87 -4.52
CA GLY A 611 -25.05 -8.21 -5.64
C GLY A 611 -26.40 -7.56 -5.26
N ALA A 612 -26.74 -7.46 -3.97
CA ALA A 612 -27.92 -6.73 -3.53
C ALA A 612 -27.81 -5.26 -3.96
N GLN A 613 -28.81 -4.76 -4.71
CA GLN A 613 -28.83 -3.39 -5.20
C GLN A 613 -29.44 -2.43 -4.17
N PRO A 614 -29.06 -1.13 -4.18
CA PRO A 614 -29.73 -0.09 -3.41
C PRO A 614 -31.25 -0.13 -3.66
N LYS A 615 -32.06 0.02 -2.61
CA LYS A 615 -33.51 0.24 -2.81
C LYS A 615 -33.63 1.53 -3.64
N ALA A 616 -34.32 1.45 -4.78
CA ALA A 616 -34.72 2.65 -5.50
C ALA A 616 -35.42 3.58 -4.51
N ALA A 617 -35.02 4.85 -4.46
CA ALA A 617 -35.69 5.83 -3.63
C ALA A 617 -37.19 5.80 -3.98
N PRO A 618 -38.09 5.81 -2.98
CA PRO A 618 -39.52 5.84 -3.27
C PRO A 618 -39.82 7.07 -4.11
N ALA A 619 -40.49 6.89 -5.24
CA ALA A 619 -40.79 7.92 -6.24
C ALA A 619 -41.71 9.06 -5.72
N ASN A 620 -41.99 9.13 -4.41
CA ASN A 620 -42.94 10.05 -3.79
C ASN A 620 -42.29 10.96 -2.73
N ALA A 621 -41.12 11.53 -3.02
CA ALA A 621 -40.55 12.57 -2.17
C ALA A 621 -39.83 13.63 -3.00
N THR A 622 -40.58 14.39 -3.82
CA THR A 622 -40.39 15.83 -4.14
C THR A 622 -41.34 16.25 -5.26
N ALA A 623 -42.65 16.34 -4.95
CA ALA A 623 -43.53 17.27 -5.65
C ALA A 623 -43.39 18.63 -4.97
N GLY A 624 -42.44 19.45 -5.43
CA GLY A 624 -42.16 20.76 -4.83
C GLY A 624 -41.16 21.59 -5.63
N ARG A 625 -41.66 22.26 -6.67
CA ARG A 625 -41.15 23.49 -7.32
C ARG A 625 -39.68 23.53 -7.77
N SER A 626 -39.45 23.41 -9.07
CA SER A 626 -39.01 24.51 -9.96
C SER A 626 -38.75 23.97 -11.36
N GLY A 627 -39.19 24.72 -12.38
CA GLY A 627 -39.22 24.27 -13.76
C GLY A 627 -37.91 24.45 -14.52
N SER A 628 -37.66 23.54 -15.45
CA SER A 628 -37.18 23.86 -16.80
C SER A 628 -37.31 22.60 -17.65
N ALA A 629 -38.10 22.68 -18.72
CA ALA A 629 -38.11 21.72 -19.81
C ALA A 629 -36.89 21.97 -20.71
N ASP A 630 -36.15 20.94 -21.12
CA ASP A 630 -36.29 20.33 -22.46
C ASP A 630 -35.17 19.28 -22.75
N ASN A 631 -35.61 18.17 -23.37
CA ASN A 631 -34.98 17.05 -24.10
C ASN A 631 -33.45 16.80 -24.06
N GLY A 632 -32.93 15.57 -24.00
CA GLY A 632 -33.54 14.24 -24.14
C GLY A 632 -32.52 13.23 -24.69
N LYS A 633 -32.26 12.14 -23.96
CA LYS A 633 -32.13 10.76 -24.49
C LYS A 633 -31.95 9.77 -23.33
N THR A 634 -33.04 9.07 -23.12
CA THR A 634 -33.27 7.92 -22.24
C THR A 634 -32.24 6.81 -22.45
N SER A 635 -31.39 6.55 -21.45
CA SER A 635 -30.89 5.19 -21.22
C SER A 635 -31.89 4.49 -20.32
N ALA A 636 -32.67 3.59 -20.91
CA ALA A 636 -33.49 2.66 -20.17
C ALA A 636 -32.56 1.85 -19.25
N ALA A 637 -32.65 2.09 -17.94
CA ALA A 637 -31.97 1.27 -16.96
C ALA A 637 -32.51 -0.16 -17.12
N ALA A 638 -31.69 -1.05 -17.69
CA ALA A 638 -32.00 -2.46 -17.86
C ALA A 638 -32.53 -3.05 -16.54
N PRO A 639 -33.49 -3.98 -16.57
CA PRO A 639 -34.02 -4.59 -15.36
C PRO A 639 -32.87 -5.28 -14.61
N ALA A 640 -32.37 -4.63 -13.56
CA ALA A 640 -31.26 -5.13 -12.79
C ALA A 640 -31.68 -6.47 -12.16
N ASN A 641 -31.10 -7.56 -12.65
CA ASN A 641 -31.35 -8.90 -12.15
C ASN A 641 -30.94 -8.98 -10.67
N LYS A 642 -31.95 -8.89 -9.78
CA LYS A 642 -31.87 -8.90 -8.31
C LYS A 642 -31.47 -10.27 -7.72
N VAL A 643 -30.62 -11.01 -8.42
CA VAL A 643 -30.46 -12.45 -8.23
C VAL A 643 -29.22 -12.79 -7.40
N GLY A 644 -28.35 -11.82 -7.15
CA GLY A 644 -27.10 -12.02 -6.41
C GLY A 644 -26.17 -13.03 -7.08
N ASN A 645 -25.41 -13.82 -6.32
CA ASN A 645 -24.55 -14.85 -6.90
C ASN A 645 -25.40 -16.01 -7.44
N ALA A 646 -25.87 -15.87 -8.69
CA ALA A 646 -26.84 -16.76 -9.30
C ALA A 646 -26.34 -18.21 -9.43
N HIS A 647 -25.03 -18.41 -9.63
CA HIS A 647 -24.43 -19.75 -9.74
C HIS A 647 -24.49 -20.50 -8.41
N LEU A 648 -23.99 -19.89 -7.33
CA LEU A 648 -23.98 -20.51 -6.02
C LEU A 648 -25.41 -20.75 -5.50
N ARG A 649 -26.30 -19.78 -5.69
CA ARG A 649 -27.71 -19.90 -5.29
C ARG A 649 -28.45 -21.00 -6.06
N LEU A 650 -28.14 -21.18 -7.34
CA LEU A 650 -28.73 -22.27 -8.13
C LEU A 650 -28.35 -23.63 -7.53
N TRP A 651 -27.06 -23.82 -7.25
CA TRP A 651 -26.57 -25.07 -6.66
C TRP A 651 -27.19 -25.32 -5.27
N ILE A 652 -27.23 -24.29 -4.42
CA ILE A 652 -27.87 -24.37 -3.09
C ILE A 652 -29.34 -24.74 -3.24
N GLY A 653 -30.06 -24.06 -4.13
CA GLY A 653 -31.47 -24.30 -4.39
C GLY A 653 -31.77 -25.70 -4.92
N GLU A 654 -30.85 -26.31 -5.67
CA GLU A 654 -30.97 -27.70 -6.13
C GLU A 654 -30.79 -28.71 -5.00
N ARG A 655 -29.83 -28.48 -4.09
CA ARG A 655 -29.69 -29.30 -2.87
C ARG A 655 -30.87 -29.14 -1.92
N THR A 656 -31.37 -27.92 -1.74
CA THR A 656 -32.57 -27.68 -0.93
C THR A 656 -33.82 -28.33 -1.53
N LEU A 657 -33.95 -28.35 -2.86
CA LEU A 657 -35.04 -29.05 -3.56
C LEU A 657 -34.98 -30.56 -3.29
N GLU A 658 -33.79 -31.15 -3.36
CA GLU A 658 -33.56 -32.57 -3.05
C GLU A 658 -33.97 -32.92 -1.62
N LEU A 659 -33.58 -32.10 -0.63
CA LEU A 659 -33.95 -32.31 0.77
C LEU A 659 -35.48 -32.22 0.99
N LYS A 660 -36.14 -31.23 0.39
CA LYS A 660 -37.61 -31.07 0.49
C LYS A 660 -38.36 -32.24 -0.13
N ARG A 661 -37.89 -32.75 -1.27
CA ARG A 661 -38.45 -33.96 -1.90
C ARG A 661 -38.27 -35.19 -1.01
N ARG A 662 -37.11 -35.36 -0.37
CA ARG A 662 -36.87 -36.45 0.60
C ARG A 662 -37.76 -36.35 1.84
N ALA A 663 -38.07 -35.14 2.28
CA ALA A 663 -38.97 -34.89 3.40
C ALA A 663 -40.47 -35.06 3.06
N GLY A 664 -40.83 -35.22 1.78
CA GLY A 664 -42.22 -35.32 1.33
C GLY A 664 -42.99 -34.01 1.34
N ASP A 665 -42.32 -32.85 1.41
CA ASP A 665 -42.97 -31.53 1.33
C ASP A 665 -43.06 -31.06 -0.14
N ASP A 666 -44.01 -31.62 -0.87
CA ASP A 666 -44.24 -31.34 -2.29
C ASP A 666 -44.54 -29.86 -2.55
N ASN A 667 -45.20 -29.18 -1.61
CA ASN A 667 -45.53 -27.76 -1.72
C ASN A 667 -44.27 -26.89 -1.64
N ALA A 668 -43.37 -27.16 -0.69
CA ALA A 668 -42.11 -26.43 -0.60
C ALA A 668 -41.15 -26.80 -1.74
N ALA A 669 -41.19 -28.04 -2.23
CA ALA A 669 -40.42 -28.48 -3.39
C ALA A 669 -40.86 -27.74 -4.67
N ALA A 670 -42.16 -27.66 -4.95
CA ALA A 670 -42.68 -26.93 -6.11
C ALA A 670 -42.29 -25.43 -6.08
N LYS A 671 -42.34 -24.80 -4.90
CA LYS A 671 -41.88 -23.40 -4.73
C LYS A 671 -40.39 -23.25 -5.01
N GLN A 672 -39.57 -24.19 -4.54
CA GLN A 672 -38.13 -24.17 -4.78
C GLN A 672 -37.79 -24.38 -6.26
N GLU A 673 -38.52 -25.27 -6.94
CA GLU A 673 -38.34 -25.55 -8.36
C GLU A 673 -38.62 -24.32 -9.24
N ALA A 674 -39.68 -23.56 -8.92
CA ALA A 674 -39.97 -22.29 -9.57
C ALA A 674 -38.87 -21.23 -9.34
N MET A 675 -38.26 -21.22 -8.15
CA MET A 675 -37.12 -20.34 -7.85
C MET A 675 -35.86 -20.76 -8.63
N ASN A 676 -35.57 -22.06 -8.68
CA ASN A 676 -34.45 -22.61 -9.43
C ASN A 676 -34.58 -22.32 -10.93
N ALA A 677 -35.79 -22.37 -11.49
CA ALA A 677 -36.03 -21.99 -12.89
C ALA A 677 -35.62 -20.53 -13.19
N LYS A 678 -35.93 -19.58 -12.29
CA LYS A 678 -35.48 -18.18 -12.40
C LYS A 678 -33.96 -18.05 -12.29
N LEU A 679 -33.35 -18.82 -11.39
CA LEU A 679 -31.90 -18.86 -11.22
C LEU A 679 -31.19 -19.40 -12.47
N ARG A 680 -31.71 -20.47 -13.09
CA ARG A 680 -31.20 -21.01 -14.35
C ARG A 680 -31.28 -20.00 -15.49
N ALA A 681 -32.39 -19.27 -15.62
CA ALA A 681 -32.51 -18.20 -16.61
C ALA A 681 -31.46 -17.08 -16.39
N SER A 682 -31.19 -16.75 -15.12
CA SER A 682 -30.19 -15.74 -14.75
C SER A 682 -28.76 -16.20 -15.06
N VAL A 683 -28.43 -17.44 -14.73
CA VAL A 683 -27.16 -18.10 -15.10
C VAL A 683 -27.00 -18.17 -16.62
N GLY A 684 -28.07 -18.53 -17.34
CA GLY A 684 -28.07 -18.54 -18.80
C GLY A 684 -27.80 -17.16 -19.41
N THR A 685 -28.36 -16.10 -18.83
CA THR A 685 -28.11 -14.71 -19.27
C THR A 685 -26.66 -14.30 -19.03
N ALA A 686 -26.09 -14.66 -17.87
CA ALA A 686 -24.68 -14.41 -17.58
C ALA A 686 -23.74 -15.14 -18.56
N ARG A 687 -24.07 -16.39 -18.92
CA ARG A 687 -23.33 -17.18 -19.91
C ARG A 687 -23.48 -16.66 -21.33
N LYS A 688 -24.64 -16.11 -21.73
CA LYS A 688 -24.88 -15.61 -23.10
C LYS A 688 -24.03 -14.38 -23.45
N ARG A 689 -23.53 -13.62 -22.46
CA ARG A 689 -22.51 -12.56 -22.68
C ARG A 689 -21.17 -13.07 -23.23
N LYS A 690 -21.00 -14.40 -23.35
CA LYS A 690 -19.86 -15.09 -23.98
C LYS A 690 -19.69 -14.76 -25.47
N PHE A 691 -20.74 -14.24 -26.11
CA PHE A 691 -20.72 -13.71 -27.46
C PHE A 691 -21.14 -12.25 -27.35
N GLY A 692 -20.45 -11.33 -28.03
CA GLY A 692 -20.72 -9.89 -28.00
C GLY A 692 -22.10 -9.45 -28.54
N GLU A 693 -23.14 -10.26 -28.38
CA GLU A 693 -24.54 -9.90 -28.57
C GLU A 693 -25.03 -9.09 -27.37
N VAL A 694 -24.50 -7.88 -27.23
CA VAL A 694 -25.24 -6.78 -26.63
C VAL A 694 -25.26 -5.68 -27.68
N VAL A 695 -26.33 -5.68 -28.48
CA VAL A 695 -26.77 -4.53 -29.27
C VAL A 695 -27.42 -3.52 -28.34
#